data_AF-A0A820CMX4-F1
#
_entry.id   AF-A0A820CMX4-F1
#
_cell.length_a   1.000
_cell.length_b   1.000
_cell.length_c   1.000
_cell.angle_alpha   90.00
_cell.angle_beta   90.00
_cell.angle_gamma   90.00
#
_symmetry.space_group_name_H-M   'P 1'
#
loop_
_entity.id
_entity.type
_entity.pdbx_description
1 polymer ?
#
loop_
_entity_poly.entity_id
_entity_poly.type
_entity_poly.pdbx_seq_one_letter_code
_entity_poly.pdbx_strand_id
1 'polypeptide(L)'
;MLNHGLRQMDVDIILKMGFFIRHLHQHITNLHRAQQSSKAAMPSKFQVFRGQGLSMEAFEKMKKTKGGLMSFNNFLSTSRDHDISLQSYARLAAFDENSVGILFVMNIDTAICTASSTPFVNVEDVGFYDDQEEEILFSTHTIFRIDRIEPIADNHIDRLWQVNLTFAGNQDDDFNKLTEHLREELDIVGTGWSRLGQILIKLGELAKAEHLYQLLLEKASSDACKAQYNGELGTVYKDIGEYSKAITFCERAIDIYKKTDPPSQLGLATSYNNIGLVYNNMGEYSKALSSYERSLEFKKIALPPNHPNFADSYNNIGVVYDNMGEYSKALSSYNRSLEIKKIALPSNHPNLAGSYDNIGLVYNNMGEYLKALSSHEQSLEIRKIALPPNHSSLAASYNNIGLVYSNIGEYWKALSSHERSLEIQKIALPPNHPDLASSYGNIGLVYNNMGEYSKALLSYEQSLEIRKIALSPNHPSLASSYNNIGNVYNNMGEYSKALSSYERSLQIWKTALPPNHPNLATSYNNIGLVYNTMCEYSKALSSYERSLEIQKIALPPNHPDLASSYGNIGLVYNNMGQYSKALSSFERSLEIRKIALPPDHPDFAYSYNNIGLAYDNMGEYSKALSSYERSLEIKKITLPPNHPNLATSYNNIGLVYDNMGEYSKALSSFERSLEIRKIALPPNHPDLATSYNNIGLVYNNMGEYSKALSSYERSLEIQKIALPPNHPNLATTYNNVGLVYDNMGEYSKALSSYERSLEIKKITLPPNHPNLATSYNNI
;
A
#
# COMPACT_ATOMS: atom_id res chain seq x y z
N MET A 1 -27.02 -1.62 27.96
CA MET A 1 -25.96 -1.44 26.94
C MET A 1 -25.64 -2.73 26.19
N LEU A 2 -25.27 -3.84 26.87
CA LEU A 2 -25.04 -5.13 26.21
C LEU A 2 -26.25 -5.61 25.41
N ASN A 3 -27.41 -5.60 26.07
CA ASN A 3 -28.68 -5.99 25.49
C ASN A 3 -28.98 -5.18 24.22
N HIS A 4 -28.88 -3.85 24.31
CA HIS A 4 -28.98 -2.93 23.18
C HIS A 4 -28.01 -3.27 22.03
N GLY A 5 -26.72 -3.50 22.32
CA GLY A 5 -25.73 -3.88 21.30
C GLY A 5 -26.04 -5.23 20.63
N LEU A 6 -26.48 -6.24 21.39
CA LEU A 6 -26.85 -7.56 20.86
C LEU A 6 -28.18 -7.56 20.09
N ARG A 7 -29.13 -6.70 20.49
CA ARG A 7 -30.42 -6.53 19.83
C ARG A 7 -30.30 -5.77 18.50
N GLN A 8 -29.51 -4.70 18.48
CA GLN A 8 -29.30 -3.90 17.27
C GLN A 8 -28.14 -4.38 16.39
N MET A 9 -27.38 -5.38 16.87
CA MET A 9 -26.10 -5.77 16.26
C MET A 9 -25.13 -4.59 16.10
N ASP A 10 -25.14 -3.65 17.05
CA ASP A 10 -24.24 -2.49 17.06
C ASP A 10 -22.81 -2.96 17.31
N VAL A 11 -22.01 -2.96 16.24
CA VAL A 11 -20.65 -3.45 16.23
C VAL A 11 -19.73 -2.62 17.13
N ASP A 12 -19.95 -1.31 17.27
CA ASP A 12 -19.11 -0.45 18.11
C ASP A 12 -19.34 -0.73 19.59
N ILE A 13 -20.60 -0.95 19.99
CA ILE A 13 -20.93 -1.37 21.36
C ILE A 13 -20.40 -2.77 21.62
N ILE A 14 -20.61 -3.72 20.70
CA ILE A 14 -20.11 -5.11 20.85
C ILE A 14 -18.58 -5.13 20.95
N LEU A 15 -17.87 -4.36 20.13
CA LEU A 15 -16.40 -4.24 20.16
C LEU A 15 -15.91 -3.62 21.48
N LYS A 16 -16.55 -2.54 21.95
CA LYS A 16 -16.24 -1.92 23.25
C LYS A 16 -16.49 -2.88 24.42
N MET A 17 -17.42 -3.83 24.26
CA MET A 17 -17.82 -4.79 25.29
C MET A 17 -17.15 -6.17 25.20
N GLY A 18 -16.32 -6.42 24.17
CA GLY A 18 -15.64 -7.70 23.93
C GLY A 18 -14.84 -8.24 25.13
N PHE A 19 -14.52 -7.38 26.09
CA PHE A 19 -13.94 -7.65 27.41
C PHE A 19 -14.69 -8.71 28.24
N PHE A 20 -16.00 -8.90 28.02
CA PHE A 20 -16.83 -9.71 28.91
C PHE A 20 -17.31 -11.05 28.35
N ILE A 21 -16.97 -11.47 27.12
CA ILE A 21 -17.58 -12.66 26.50
C ILE A 21 -17.50 -13.91 27.39
N ARG A 22 -16.31 -14.22 27.94
CA ARG A 22 -16.15 -15.36 28.86
C ARG A 22 -16.89 -15.15 30.18
N HIS A 23 -16.78 -13.97 30.78
CA HIS A 23 -17.45 -13.65 32.05
C HIS A 23 -18.97 -13.64 31.90
N LEU A 24 -19.49 -13.18 30.77
CA LEU A 24 -20.90 -13.14 30.42
C LEU A 24 -21.42 -14.55 30.16
N HIS A 25 -20.67 -15.37 29.42
CA HIS A 25 -20.97 -16.80 29.27
C HIS A 25 -21.04 -17.47 30.65
N GLN A 26 -20.04 -17.26 31.52
CA GLN A 26 -20.03 -17.79 32.89
C GLN A 26 -21.19 -17.26 33.75
N HIS A 27 -21.54 -15.97 33.61
CA HIS A 27 -22.64 -15.35 34.33
C HIS A 27 -24.00 -15.91 33.90
N ILE A 28 -24.22 -16.05 32.59
CA ILE A 28 -25.40 -16.71 32.02
C ILE A 28 -25.46 -18.17 32.50
N THR A 29 -24.35 -18.91 32.50
CA THR A 29 -24.30 -20.28 33.04
C THR A 29 -24.66 -20.35 34.51
N ASN A 30 -24.15 -19.43 35.34
CA ASN A 30 -24.42 -19.40 36.76
C ASN A 30 -25.89 -19.04 37.05
N LEU A 31 -26.42 -18.03 36.36
CA LEU A 31 -27.83 -17.64 36.49
C LEU A 31 -28.79 -18.71 35.96
N HIS A 32 -28.46 -19.36 34.84
CA HIS A 32 -29.21 -20.48 34.28
C HIS A 32 -29.38 -21.61 35.32
N ARG A 33 -28.29 -22.00 35.98
CA ARG A 33 -28.32 -23.02 37.06
C ARG A 33 -29.15 -22.55 38.27
N ALA A 34 -29.05 -21.27 38.64
CA ALA A 34 -29.83 -20.71 39.73
C ALA A 34 -31.34 -20.68 39.41
N GLN A 35 -31.73 -20.30 38.19
CA GLN A 35 -33.13 -20.27 37.76
C GLN A 35 -33.74 -21.67 37.67
N GLN A 36 -32.98 -22.67 37.20
CA GLN A 36 -33.41 -24.08 37.18
C GLN A 36 -33.67 -24.69 38.57
N SER A 37 -33.02 -24.18 39.61
CA SER A 37 -33.13 -24.69 40.99
C SER A 37 -34.12 -23.89 41.87
N SER A 38 -34.82 -22.91 41.30
CA SER A 38 -35.73 -21.99 42.02
C SER A 38 -37.21 -22.20 41.66
N LYS A 39 -38.13 -21.56 42.39
CA LYS A 39 -39.56 -21.49 42.05
C LYS A 39 -39.86 -20.68 40.77
N ALA A 40 -38.87 -19.97 40.21
CA ALA A 40 -38.93 -19.28 38.92
C ALA A 40 -38.43 -20.15 37.75
N ALA A 41 -38.53 -21.48 37.89
CA ALA A 41 -38.14 -22.41 36.85
C ALA A 41 -39.01 -22.20 35.59
N MET A 42 -38.36 -21.99 34.46
CA MET A 42 -39.02 -21.85 33.17
C MET A 42 -39.83 -23.09 32.81
N PRO A 43 -40.94 -22.95 32.04
CA PRO A 43 -41.72 -24.08 31.56
C PRO A 43 -40.84 -25.08 30.81
N SER A 44 -41.20 -26.37 30.88
CA SER A 44 -40.45 -27.43 30.19
C SER A 44 -40.41 -27.26 28.67
N LYS A 45 -41.40 -26.56 28.11
CA LYS A 45 -41.43 -26.14 26.70
C LYS A 45 -41.93 -24.71 26.60
N PHE A 46 -41.22 -23.88 25.86
CA PHE A 46 -41.61 -22.48 25.60
C PHE A 46 -41.12 -22.02 24.22
N GLN A 47 -41.69 -20.92 23.75
CA GLN A 47 -41.30 -20.28 22.49
C GLN A 47 -40.66 -18.93 22.74
N VAL A 48 -39.65 -18.63 21.93
CA VAL A 48 -39.03 -17.31 21.86
C VAL A 48 -38.90 -16.86 20.41
N PHE A 49 -38.85 -15.56 20.22
CA PHE A 49 -38.93 -14.88 18.94
C PHE A 49 -37.73 -13.97 18.75
N ARG A 50 -37.23 -13.89 17.51
CA ARG A 50 -36.20 -12.92 17.13
C ARG A 50 -36.43 -12.43 15.71
N GLY A 51 -36.62 -11.13 15.55
CA GLY A 51 -36.60 -10.49 14.24
C GLY A 51 -35.20 -10.02 13.87
N GLN A 52 -34.79 -10.20 12.61
CA GLN A 52 -33.56 -9.62 12.06
C GLN A 52 -33.59 -9.60 10.52
N GLY A 53 -32.74 -8.76 9.92
CA GLY A 53 -32.47 -8.82 8.48
C GLY A 53 -31.43 -9.88 8.13
N LEU A 54 -31.60 -10.53 6.99
CA LEU A 54 -30.57 -11.37 6.35
C LEU A 54 -30.31 -10.88 4.93
N SER A 55 -29.06 -11.01 4.46
CA SER A 55 -28.79 -10.82 3.04
C SER A 55 -29.50 -11.89 2.21
N MET A 56 -29.85 -11.56 0.96
CA MET A 56 -30.53 -12.48 0.05
C MET A 56 -29.73 -13.78 -0.15
N GLU A 57 -28.40 -13.69 -0.24
CA GLU A 57 -27.51 -14.85 -0.37
C GLU A 57 -27.57 -15.76 0.87
N ALA A 58 -27.50 -15.18 2.07
CA ALA A 58 -27.57 -15.92 3.32
C ALA A 58 -28.94 -16.60 3.50
N PHE A 59 -30.01 -15.91 3.09
CA PHE A 59 -31.36 -16.46 3.12
C PHE A 59 -31.55 -17.63 2.13
N GLU A 60 -31.06 -17.51 0.90
CA GLU A 60 -31.13 -18.60 -0.07
C GLU A 60 -30.28 -19.81 0.35
N LYS A 61 -29.13 -19.58 1.00
CA LYS A 61 -28.35 -20.65 1.62
C LYS A 61 -29.13 -21.33 2.76
N MET A 62 -29.84 -20.55 3.59
CA MET A 62 -30.70 -21.08 4.65
C MET A 62 -31.84 -21.95 4.11
N LYS A 63 -32.50 -21.52 3.02
CA LYS A 63 -33.52 -22.34 2.33
C LYS A 63 -32.97 -23.67 1.85
N LYS A 64 -31.77 -23.68 1.25
CA LYS A 64 -31.10 -24.90 0.76
C LYS A 64 -30.67 -25.85 1.88
N THR A 65 -30.55 -25.34 3.11
CA THR A 65 -30.09 -26.10 4.28
C THR A 65 -31.22 -26.44 5.26
N LYS A 66 -32.49 -26.37 4.81
CA LYS A 66 -33.65 -26.80 5.58
C LYS A 66 -33.47 -28.23 6.10
N GLY A 67 -33.75 -28.46 7.38
CA GLY A 67 -33.51 -29.70 8.11
C GLY A 67 -32.10 -29.84 8.72
N GLY A 68 -31.17 -28.96 8.33
CA GLY A 68 -29.81 -28.85 8.88
C GLY A 68 -29.73 -28.03 10.17
N LEU A 69 -28.52 -27.93 10.71
CA LEU A 69 -28.20 -27.16 11.91
C LEU A 69 -27.77 -25.73 11.57
N MET A 70 -28.17 -24.78 12.41
CA MET A 70 -27.82 -23.37 12.35
C MET A 70 -27.31 -22.93 13.72
N SER A 71 -26.14 -22.31 13.77
CA SER A 71 -25.63 -21.67 14.98
C SER A 71 -25.75 -20.16 14.89
N PHE A 72 -26.13 -19.54 16.00
CA PHE A 72 -25.88 -18.11 16.20
C PHE A 72 -24.47 -17.95 16.78
N ASN A 73 -23.58 -17.33 16.02
CA ASN A 73 -22.16 -17.18 16.38
C ASN A 73 -21.90 -16.12 17.47
N ASN A 74 -22.96 -15.49 17.99
CA ASN A 74 -22.93 -14.47 19.03
C ASN A 74 -23.94 -14.82 20.14
N PHE A 75 -23.90 -14.09 21.25
CA PHE A 75 -24.99 -14.11 22.24
C PHE A 75 -26.31 -13.78 21.56
N LEU A 76 -27.33 -14.55 21.88
CA LEU A 76 -28.61 -14.49 21.19
C LEU A 76 -29.67 -13.96 22.15
N SER A 77 -30.03 -12.70 21.96
CA SER A 77 -31.18 -12.07 22.65
C SER A 77 -32.47 -12.38 21.91
N THR A 78 -33.50 -12.81 22.65
CA THR A 78 -34.80 -13.20 22.11
C THR A 78 -35.94 -12.69 22.99
N SER A 79 -37.09 -12.43 22.38
CA SER A 79 -38.31 -12.04 23.08
C SER A 79 -39.21 -13.24 23.34
N ARG A 80 -40.01 -13.23 24.41
CA ARG A 80 -41.22 -14.06 24.46
C ARG A 80 -42.42 -13.43 23.78
N ASP A 81 -42.34 -12.15 23.42
CA ASP A 81 -43.35 -11.45 22.66
C ASP A 81 -43.05 -11.54 21.15
N HIS A 82 -43.99 -12.16 20.44
CA HIS A 82 -43.96 -12.30 18.99
C HIS A 82 -43.98 -10.93 18.29
N ASP A 83 -44.82 -10.01 18.75
CA ASP A 83 -45.10 -8.76 18.07
C ASP A 83 -43.93 -7.78 18.19
N ILE A 84 -43.23 -7.77 19.33
CA ILE A 84 -42.01 -6.98 19.49
C ILE A 84 -40.96 -7.40 18.44
N SER A 85 -40.76 -8.71 18.27
CA SER A 85 -39.78 -9.25 17.32
C SER A 85 -40.18 -9.04 15.86
N LEU A 86 -41.47 -9.19 15.55
CA LEU A 86 -41.98 -9.02 14.20
C LEU A 86 -42.01 -7.55 13.78
N GLN A 87 -42.63 -6.68 14.58
CA GLN A 87 -42.86 -5.27 14.25
C GLN A 87 -41.57 -4.45 14.33
N SER A 88 -40.82 -4.61 15.41
CA SER A 88 -39.70 -3.72 15.72
C SER A 88 -38.39 -4.13 15.04
N TYR A 89 -38.32 -5.30 14.43
CA TYR A 89 -37.07 -5.81 13.84
C TYR A 89 -37.25 -6.46 12.48
N ALA A 90 -38.04 -7.55 12.37
CA ALA A 90 -38.17 -8.28 11.11
C ALA A 90 -38.80 -7.41 10.00
N ARG A 91 -39.88 -6.68 10.31
CA ARG A 91 -40.52 -5.73 9.38
C ARG A 91 -39.60 -4.56 9.03
N LEU A 92 -38.93 -3.96 10.02
CA LEU A 92 -38.00 -2.84 9.77
C LEU A 92 -36.88 -3.24 8.83
N ALA A 93 -36.30 -4.43 9.02
CA ALA A 93 -35.24 -4.95 8.15
C ALA A 93 -35.73 -5.19 6.71
N ALA A 94 -36.99 -5.60 6.53
CA ALA A 94 -37.55 -5.83 5.20
C ALA A 94 -37.75 -4.56 4.36
N PHE A 95 -37.62 -3.36 4.94
CA PHE A 95 -37.58 -2.11 4.18
C PHE A 95 -36.24 -1.84 3.50
N ASP A 96 -35.15 -2.51 3.90
CA ASP A 96 -33.87 -2.44 3.20
C ASP A 96 -33.93 -3.27 1.91
N GLU A 97 -33.65 -2.66 0.75
CA GLU A 97 -33.67 -3.32 -0.56
C GLU A 97 -32.67 -4.48 -0.68
N ASN A 98 -31.62 -4.51 0.15
CA ASN A 98 -30.60 -5.55 0.13
C ASN A 98 -30.83 -6.68 1.16
N SER A 99 -31.90 -6.58 1.94
CA SER A 99 -32.17 -7.48 3.06
C SER A 99 -33.55 -8.14 2.98
N VAL A 100 -33.66 -9.34 3.55
CA VAL A 100 -34.91 -10.07 3.77
C VAL A 100 -35.20 -10.03 5.26
N GLY A 101 -36.40 -9.57 5.63
CA GLY A 101 -36.83 -9.56 7.01
C GLY A 101 -37.20 -10.97 7.47
N ILE A 102 -36.54 -11.45 8.52
CA ILE A 102 -36.77 -12.79 9.07
C ILE A 102 -37.26 -12.68 10.51
N LEU A 103 -38.37 -13.35 10.79
CA LEU A 103 -38.82 -13.68 12.13
C LEU A 103 -38.43 -15.13 12.44
N PHE A 104 -37.45 -15.31 13.31
CA PHE A 104 -37.14 -16.62 13.88
C PHE A 104 -38.12 -16.92 15.00
N VAL A 105 -38.78 -18.08 14.90
CA VAL A 105 -39.64 -18.66 15.93
C VAL A 105 -38.93 -19.88 16.48
N MET A 106 -38.44 -19.80 17.70
CA MET A 106 -37.57 -20.81 18.30
C MET A 106 -38.34 -21.59 19.37
N ASN A 107 -38.48 -22.89 19.15
CA ASN A 107 -39.10 -23.82 20.09
C ASN A 107 -38.02 -24.38 21.03
N ILE A 108 -38.13 -24.08 22.31
CA ILE A 108 -37.19 -24.52 23.35
C ILE A 108 -37.84 -25.65 24.14
N ASP A 109 -37.16 -26.79 24.23
CA ASP A 109 -37.52 -27.92 25.07
C ASP A 109 -36.39 -28.14 26.09
N THR A 110 -36.67 -27.87 27.37
CA THR A 110 -35.65 -27.97 28.42
C THR A 110 -35.47 -29.41 28.91
N ALA A 111 -36.33 -30.35 28.53
CA ALA A 111 -36.21 -31.77 28.92
C ALA A 111 -35.11 -32.51 28.16
N ILE A 112 -34.75 -32.03 26.97
CA ILE A 112 -33.62 -32.55 26.17
C ILE A 112 -32.28 -31.88 26.54
N CYS A 113 -32.28 -30.99 27.53
CA CYS A 113 -31.13 -30.25 28.01
C CYS A 113 -30.51 -30.94 29.24
N THR A 114 -29.28 -31.47 29.14
CA THR A 114 -28.48 -31.77 30.34
C THR A 114 -27.71 -30.53 30.77
N ALA A 115 -27.06 -30.57 31.94
CA ALA A 115 -26.20 -29.49 32.46
C ALA A 115 -25.03 -29.07 31.53
N SER A 116 -24.83 -29.74 30.39
CA SER A 116 -23.84 -29.45 29.35
C SER A 116 -24.42 -28.83 28.07
N SER A 117 -25.71 -28.49 28.02
CA SER A 117 -26.36 -27.79 26.89
C SER A 117 -26.10 -26.28 26.91
N THR A 118 -26.40 -25.56 25.80
CA THR A 118 -26.15 -24.11 25.69
C THR A 118 -26.96 -23.35 26.75
N PRO A 119 -26.30 -22.63 27.68
CA PRO A 119 -26.99 -21.99 28.79
C PRO A 119 -27.76 -20.76 28.32
N PHE A 120 -28.92 -20.52 28.91
CA PHE A 120 -29.76 -19.36 28.66
C PHE A 120 -30.34 -18.81 29.96
N VAL A 121 -30.69 -17.54 30.00
CA VAL A 121 -31.20 -16.91 31.22
C VAL A 121 -32.40 -16.04 30.88
N ASN A 122 -33.42 -16.04 31.75
CA ASN A 122 -34.45 -15.03 31.72
C ASN A 122 -33.91 -13.76 32.38
N VAL A 123 -33.88 -12.65 31.64
CA VAL A 123 -33.37 -11.37 32.12
C VAL A 123 -34.55 -10.48 32.49
N GLU A 124 -35.15 -10.74 33.64
CA GLU A 124 -36.20 -9.88 34.22
C GLU A 124 -35.60 -8.52 34.62
N ASP A 125 -36.32 -7.42 34.40
CA ASP A 125 -35.99 -6.04 34.81
C ASP A 125 -34.71 -5.41 34.20
N VAL A 126 -34.11 -6.02 33.16
CA VAL A 126 -32.92 -5.48 32.45
C VAL A 126 -33.04 -5.60 30.90
N GLY A 127 -34.28 -5.77 30.41
CA GLY A 127 -34.65 -5.83 29.00
C GLY A 127 -34.40 -4.52 28.25
N PHE A 128 -34.30 -4.57 26.90
CA PHE A 128 -34.14 -3.34 26.11
C PHE A 128 -35.38 -2.42 26.19
N TYR A 129 -36.57 -3.00 26.37
CA TYR A 129 -37.84 -2.27 26.55
C TYR A 129 -38.29 -2.23 28.03
N ASP A 130 -37.36 -2.33 28.98
CA ASP A 130 -37.64 -2.39 30.43
C ASP A 130 -38.72 -3.46 30.75
N ASP A 131 -39.63 -3.21 31.71
CA ASP A 131 -40.67 -4.14 32.18
C ASP A 131 -41.70 -4.56 31.11
N GLN A 132 -41.55 -4.12 29.84
CA GLN A 132 -42.49 -4.40 28.74
C GLN A 132 -42.14 -5.65 27.92
N GLU A 133 -40.97 -6.27 28.14
CA GLU A 133 -40.54 -7.45 27.39
C GLU A 133 -39.91 -8.50 28.32
N GLU A 134 -40.44 -9.73 28.30
CA GLU A 134 -39.77 -10.89 28.91
C GLU A 134 -38.70 -11.40 27.93
N GLU A 135 -37.43 -11.15 28.26
CA GLU A 135 -36.30 -11.40 27.37
C GLU A 135 -35.46 -12.60 27.82
N ILE A 136 -35.26 -13.54 26.89
CA ILE A 136 -34.39 -14.69 27.08
C ILE A 136 -33.07 -14.45 26.34
N LEU A 137 -31.98 -14.47 27.11
CA LEU A 137 -30.63 -14.33 26.60
C LEU A 137 -29.94 -15.69 26.57
N PHE A 138 -29.61 -16.15 25.36
CA PHE A 138 -28.83 -17.36 25.15
C PHE A 138 -27.34 -17.03 25.02
N SER A 139 -26.52 -17.96 25.50
CA SER A 139 -25.08 -17.88 25.37
C SER A 139 -24.60 -18.05 23.93
N THR A 140 -23.32 -17.78 23.66
CA THR A 140 -22.72 -17.95 22.33
C THR A 140 -22.87 -19.40 21.83
N HIS A 141 -22.92 -19.56 20.50
CA HIS A 141 -23.01 -20.87 19.83
C HIS A 141 -24.27 -21.64 20.19
N THR A 142 -25.40 -20.93 20.29
CA THR A 142 -26.70 -21.57 20.38
C THR A 142 -27.04 -22.19 19.03
N ILE A 143 -27.30 -23.50 19.03
CA ILE A 143 -27.55 -24.28 17.82
C ILE A 143 -29.03 -24.66 17.77
N PHE A 144 -29.62 -24.46 16.59
CA PHE A 144 -30.99 -24.82 16.29
C PHE A 144 -31.05 -25.66 15.01
N ARG A 145 -32.05 -26.51 14.91
CA ARG A 145 -32.42 -27.17 13.66
C ARG A 145 -33.42 -26.31 12.90
N ILE A 146 -33.22 -26.15 11.59
CA ILE A 146 -34.12 -25.39 10.73
C ILE A 146 -35.30 -26.29 10.31
N ASP A 147 -36.50 -26.03 10.82
CA ASP A 147 -37.66 -26.87 10.55
C ASP A 147 -38.45 -26.42 9.32
N ARG A 148 -39.01 -25.22 9.38
CA ARG A 148 -39.89 -24.66 8.34
C ARG A 148 -39.51 -23.21 8.07
N ILE A 149 -39.63 -22.83 6.80
CA ILE A 149 -39.40 -21.47 6.32
C ILE A 149 -40.63 -21.11 5.50
N GLU A 150 -41.37 -20.09 5.94
CA GLU A 150 -42.69 -19.74 5.42
C GLU A 150 -42.78 -18.22 5.21
N PRO A 151 -43.39 -17.73 4.13
CA PRO A 151 -43.56 -16.29 3.94
C PRO A 151 -44.61 -15.75 4.93
N ILE A 152 -44.39 -14.55 5.47
CA ILE A 152 -45.38 -13.84 6.28
C ILE A 152 -46.17 -12.93 5.34
N ALA A 153 -47.48 -13.17 5.25
CA ALA A 153 -48.35 -12.35 4.42
C ALA A 153 -48.46 -10.92 4.98
N ASP A 154 -47.97 -9.94 4.23
CA ASP A 154 -48.07 -8.53 4.54
C ASP A 154 -48.44 -7.75 3.27
N ASN A 155 -49.45 -6.88 3.36
CA ASN A 155 -49.96 -6.14 2.20
C ASN A 155 -48.97 -5.10 1.66
N HIS A 156 -47.91 -4.79 2.42
CA HIS A 156 -46.94 -3.75 2.07
C HIS A 156 -45.50 -4.27 1.96
N ILE A 157 -45.23 -5.53 2.32
CA ILE A 157 -43.88 -6.10 2.37
C ILE A 157 -43.89 -7.54 1.83
N ASP A 158 -43.22 -7.77 0.70
CA ASP A 158 -43.13 -9.09 0.04
C ASP A 158 -41.89 -9.91 0.44
N ARG A 159 -40.96 -9.31 1.20
CA ARG A 159 -39.68 -9.91 1.63
C ARG A 159 -39.64 -10.21 3.13
N LEU A 160 -40.77 -10.61 3.72
CA LEU A 160 -40.89 -10.96 5.13
C LEU A 160 -41.18 -12.45 5.30
N TRP A 161 -40.38 -13.13 6.14
CA TRP A 161 -40.44 -14.59 6.30
C TRP A 161 -40.35 -15.02 7.75
N GLN A 162 -41.02 -16.11 8.07
CA GLN A 162 -40.93 -16.83 9.34
C GLN A 162 -40.02 -18.05 9.18
N VAL A 163 -39.08 -18.21 10.10
CA VAL A 163 -38.21 -19.40 10.18
C VAL A 163 -38.45 -20.08 11.52
N ASN A 164 -39.08 -21.24 11.47
CA ASN A 164 -39.30 -22.09 12.63
C ASN A 164 -38.04 -22.90 12.92
N LEU A 165 -37.55 -22.78 14.15
CA LEU A 165 -36.34 -23.38 14.65
C LEU A 165 -36.68 -24.26 15.86
N THR A 166 -36.04 -25.42 15.95
CA THR A 166 -36.10 -26.27 17.15
C THR A 166 -34.74 -26.29 17.83
N PHE A 167 -34.71 -26.05 19.13
CA PHE A 167 -33.49 -26.09 19.92
C PHE A 167 -32.82 -27.46 19.84
N ALA A 168 -31.54 -27.51 19.44
CA ALA A 168 -30.82 -28.75 19.28
C ALA A 168 -30.23 -29.20 20.64
N GLY A 169 -30.50 -30.45 21.05
CA GLY A 169 -29.95 -31.06 22.26
C GLY A 169 -28.90 -32.15 21.97
N ASN A 170 -28.23 -32.66 23.01
CA ASN A 170 -27.06 -33.56 22.96
C ASN A 170 -27.28 -34.94 22.29
N GLN A 171 -28.45 -35.22 21.72
CA GLN A 171 -28.75 -36.48 21.01
C GLN A 171 -28.28 -36.49 19.55
N ASP A 172 -27.65 -35.40 19.09
CA ASP A 172 -27.14 -35.24 17.72
C ASP A 172 -25.59 -35.28 17.72
N ASP A 173 -25.00 -36.26 17.04
CA ASP A 173 -23.53 -36.47 17.02
C ASP A 173 -22.79 -35.30 16.34
N ASP A 174 -23.43 -34.64 15.37
CA ASP A 174 -22.84 -33.47 14.70
C ASP A 174 -22.88 -32.23 15.61
N PHE A 175 -23.88 -32.14 16.50
CA PHE A 175 -23.95 -31.11 17.53
C PHE A 175 -22.80 -31.25 18.54
N ASN A 176 -22.49 -32.47 18.99
CA ASN A 176 -21.42 -32.69 19.97
C ASN A 176 -20.04 -32.33 19.39
N LYS A 177 -19.72 -32.75 18.16
CA LYS A 177 -18.45 -32.41 17.49
C LYS A 177 -18.30 -30.90 17.26
N LEU A 178 -19.36 -30.23 16.82
CA LEU A 178 -19.34 -28.79 16.60
C LEU A 178 -19.21 -28.02 17.93
N THR A 179 -19.91 -28.46 18.97
CA THR A 179 -19.88 -27.85 20.29
C THR A 179 -18.52 -28.03 20.97
N GLU A 180 -17.89 -29.20 20.86
CA GLU A 180 -16.53 -29.43 21.37
C GLU A 180 -15.51 -28.54 20.65
N HIS A 181 -15.54 -28.48 19.32
CA HIS A 181 -14.64 -27.63 18.54
C HIS A 181 -14.77 -26.14 18.92
N LEU A 182 -15.99 -25.64 19.07
CA LEU A 182 -16.27 -24.24 19.45
C LEU A 182 -15.90 -23.95 20.90
N ARG A 183 -16.04 -24.93 21.81
CA ARG A 183 -15.59 -24.79 23.21
C ARG A 183 -14.07 -24.77 23.30
N GLU A 184 -13.37 -25.60 22.54
CA GLU A 184 -11.90 -25.58 22.45
C GLU A 184 -11.38 -24.22 21.98
N GLU A 185 -12.06 -23.56 21.03
CA GLU A 185 -11.70 -22.21 20.60
C GLU A 185 -11.88 -21.14 21.71
N LEU A 186 -12.83 -21.35 22.63
CA LEU A 186 -13.19 -20.39 23.68
C LEU A 186 -12.48 -20.61 25.02
N ASP A 187 -12.08 -21.84 25.35
CA ASP A 187 -11.66 -22.20 26.72
C ASP A 187 -10.16 -21.98 27.00
N ILE A 188 -9.35 -21.68 25.97
CA ILE A 188 -7.92 -21.39 26.16
C ILE A 188 -7.75 -19.98 26.75
N VAL A 189 -7.53 -19.92 28.06
CA VAL A 189 -7.18 -18.70 28.81
C VAL A 189 -6.02 -17.97 28.10
N GLY A 190 -6.28 -16.79 27.52
CA GLY A 190 -5.27 -15.93 26.89
C GLY A 190 -5.48 -15.65 25.39
N THR A 191 -6.18 -16.52 24.66
CA THR A 191 -6.40 -16.35 23.21
C THR A 191 -7.27 -15.14 22.88
N GLY A 192 -8.35 -14.91 23.64
CA GLY A 192 -9.25 -13.77 23.42
C GLY A 192 -8.57 -12.40 23.60
N TRP A 193 -7.74 -12.26 24.62
CA TRP A 193 -6.98 -11.04 24.87
C TRP A 193 -5.86 -10.82 23.85
N SER A 194 -5.16 -11.90 23.49
CA SER A 194 -4.18 -11.84 22.40
C SER A 194 -4.85 -11.45 21.08
N ARG A 195 -6.05 -11.95 20.80
CA ARG A 195 -6.80 -11.60 19.58
C ARG A 195 -7.26 -10.14 19.60
N LEU A 196 -7.68 -9.62 20.75
CA LEU A 196 -7.97 -8.20 20.91
C LEU A 196 -6.72 -7.35 20.60
N GLY A 197 -5.55 -7.74 21.11
CA GLY A 197 -4.27 -7.09 20.79
C GLY A 197 -4.00 -7.07 19.29
N GLN A 198 -4.17 -8.19 18.59
CA GLN A 198 -4.00 -8.26 17.13
C GLN A 198 -5.01 -7.39 16.37
N ILE A 199 -6.25 -7.28 16.87
CA ILE A 199 -7.27 -6.40 16.29
C ILE A 199 -6.86 -4.93 16.49
N LEU A 200 -6.38 -4.56 17.68
CA LEU A 200 -5.89 -3.21 17.95
C LEU A 200 -4.72 -2.84 17.03
N ILE A 201 -3.80 -3.77 16.77
CA ILE A 201 -2.73 -3.57 15.78
C ILE A 201 -3.33 -3.31 14.39
N LYS A 202 -4.27 -4.14 13.95
CA LYS A 202 -4.94 -3.98 12.64
C LYS A 202 -5.73 -2.68 12.50
N LEU A 203 -6.26 -2.15 13.60
CA LEU A 203 -6.97 -0.87 13.65
C LEU A 203 -6.03 0.33 13.76
N GLY A 204 -4.70 0.11 13.83
CA GLY A 204 -3.71 1.18 14.01
C GLY A 204 -3.59 1.70 15.45
N GLU A 205 -4.25 1.05 16.41
CA GLU A 205 -4.28 1.43 17.83
C GLU A 205 -3.06 0.86 18.59
N LEU A 206 -1.87 1.15 18.07
CA LEU A 206 -0.61 0.51 18.48
C LEU A 206 -0.28 0.73 19.97
N ALA A 207 -0.54 1.92 20.51
CA ALA A 207 -0.29 2.22 21.93
C ALA A 207 -1.20 1.40 22.86
N LYS A 208 -2.45 1.16 22.46
CA LYS A 208 -3.38 0.31 23.22
C LYS A 208 -2.97 -1.15 23.14
N ALA A 209 -2.53 -1.61 21.96
CA ALA A 209 -2.00 -2.96 21.79
C ALA A 209 -0.74 -3.19 22.64
N GLU A 210 0.20 -2.23 22.65
CA GLU A 210 1.40 -2.27 23.48
C GLU A 210 1.04 -2.43 24.96
N HIS A 211 0.19 -1.53 25.49
CA HIS A 211 -0.21 -1.55 26.88
C HIS A 211 -0.90 -2.87 27.27
N LEU A 212 -1.77 -3.38 26.40
CA LEU A 212 -2.45 -4.65 26.60
C LEU A 212 -1.45 -5.80 26.69
N TYR A 213 -0.54 -5.94 25.73
CA TYR A 213 0.42 -7.05 25.75
C TYR A 213 1.45 -6.95 26.87
N GLN A 214 1.81 -5.75 27.33
CA GLN A 214 2.62 -5.58 28.54
C GLN A 214 1.89 -6.13 29.78
N LEU A 215 0.63 -5.77 29.96
CA LEU A 215 -0.18 -6.26 31.07
C LEU A 215 -0.42 -7.78 31.01
N LEU A 216 -0.63 -8.32 29.81
CA LEU A 216 -0.75 -9.76 29.59
C LEU A 216 0.57 -10.49 29.90
N LEU A 217 1.71 -9.90 29.55
CA LEU A 217 3.03 -10.45 29.85
C LEU A 217 3.30 -10.49 31.36
N GLU A 218 2.93 -9.45 32.11
CA GLU A 218 3.05 -9.42 33.57
C GLU A 218 2.20 -10.47 34.27
N LYS A 219 0.99 -10.74 33.73
CA LYS A 219 0.04 -11.72 34.28
C LYS A 219 0.24 -13.14 33.75
N ALA A 220 1.18 -13.34 32.82
CA ALA A 220 1.38 -14.64 32.18
C ALA A 220 1.96 -15.66 33.17
N SER A 221 1.21 -16.74 33.40
CA SER A 221 1.62 -17.82 34.30
C SER A 221 2.51 -18.87 33.63
N SER A 222 2.35 -19.11 32.32
CA SER A 222 3.12 -20.11 31.57
C SER A 222 4.22 -19.47 30.74
N ASP A 223 5.34 -20.19 30.60
CA ASP A 223 6.44 -19.76 29.74
C ASP A 223 6.04 -19.70 28.25
N ALA A 224 5.12 -20.58 27.81
CA ALA A 224 4.56 -20.52 26.47
C ALA A 224 3.78 -19.21 26.21
N CYS A 225 2.95 -18.77 27.16
CA CYS A 225 2.23 -17.50 27.05
C CYS A 225 3.18 -16.31 27.12
N LYS A 226 4.19 -16.35 28.02
CA LYS A 226 5.23 -15.31 28.06
C LYS A 226 5.95 -15.18 26.73
N ALA A 227 6.35 -16.29 26.12
CA ALA A 227 7.02 -16.28 24.83
C ALA A 227 6.11 -15.71 23.73
N GLN A 228 4.84 -16.11 23.69
CA GLN A 228 3.86 -15.57 22.74
C GLN A 228 3.70 -14.05 22.89
N TYR A 229 3.48 -13.55 24.10
CA TYR A 229 3.29 -12.11 24.33
C TYR A 229 4.56 -11.30 24.07
N ASN A 230 5.75 -11.86 24.34
CA ASN A 230 7.01 -11.24 23.89
C ASN A 230 7.05 -11.16 22.35
N GLY A 231 6.66 -12.22 21.64
CA GLY A 231 6.59 -12.23 20.18
C GLY A 231 5.63 -11.18 19.61
N GLU A 232 4.46 -11.01 20.22
CA GLU A 232 3.46 -10.00 19.83
C GLU A 232 3.92 -8.57 20.15
N LEU A 233 4.55 -8.34 21.31
CA LEU A 233 5.21 -7.05 21.60
C LEU A 233 6.31 -6.73 20.59
N GLY A 234 7.06 -7.75 20.14
CA GLY A 234 8.01 -7.59 19.04
C GLY A 234 7.36 -7.02 17.77
N THR A 235 6.21 -7.57 17.38
CA THR A 235 5.41 -7.07 16.24
C THR A 235 4.90 -5.64 16.48
N VAL A 236 4.36 -5.35 17.67
CA VAL A 236 3.86 -4.01 18.01
C VAL A 236 4.99 -2.97 17.93
N TYR A 237 6.14 -3.23 18.54
CA TYR A 237 7.27 -2.28 18.50
C TYR A 237 7.84 -2.12 17.08
N LYS A 238 7.80 -3.16 16.24
CA LYS A 238 8.13 -3.06 14.81
C LYS A 238 7.20 -2.07 14.11
N ASP A 239 5.89 -2.15 14.36
CA ASP A 239 4.90 -1.27 13.75
C ASP A 239 4.94 0.16 14.31
N ILE A 240 5.36 0.34 15.57
CA ILE A 240 5.65 1.67 16.15
C ILE A 240 6.91 2.28 15.51
N GLY A 241 7.85 1.44 15.05
CA GLY A 241 9.16 1.84 14.51
C GLY A 241 10.30 1.76 15.53
N GLU A 242 10.09 1.17 16.71
CA GLU A 242 11.12 0.97 17.73
C GLU A 242 11.81 -0.41 17.57
N TYR A 243 12.60 -0.55 16.50
CA TYR A 243 13.17 -1.83 16.09
C TYR A 243 14.11 -2.48 17.13
N SER A 244 14.85 -1.70 17.92
CA SER A 244 15.73 -2.25 18.96
C SER A 244 14.95 -2.96 20.08
N LYS A 245 13.84 -2.38 20.51
CA LYS A 245 12.91 -3.05 21.44
C LYS A 245 12.26 -4.25 20.78
N ALA A 246 11.83 -4.12 19.52
CA ALA A 246 11.25 -5.22 18.77
C ALA A 246 12.17 -6.46 18.72
N ILE A 247 13.46 -6.27 18.41
CA ILE A 247 14.47 -7.33 18.45
C ILE A 247 14.56 -7.95 19.84
N THR A 248 14.69 -7.11 20.88
CA THR A 248 14.83 -7.58 22.27
C THR A 248 13.66 -8.48 22.68
N PHE A 249 12.43 -8.09 22.34
CA PHE A 249 11.24 -8.88 22.64
C PHE A 249 11.17 -10.17 21.80
N CYS A 250 11.51 -10.11 20.52
CA CYS A 250 11.61 -11.31 19.68
C CYS A 250 12.68 -12.30 20.19
N GLU A 251 13.86 -11.82 20.60
CA GLU A 251 14.93 -12.65 21.15
C GLU A 251 14.52 -13.31 22.46
N ARG A 252 13.84 -12.58 23.35
CA ARG A 252 13.26 -13.15 24.58
C ARG A 252 12.27 -14.28 24.25
N ALA A 253 11.41 -14.11 23.26
CA ALA A 253 10.49 -15.16 22.83
C ALA A 253 11.25 -16.40 22.33
N ILE A 254 12.29 -16.21 21.50
CA ILE A 254 13.15 -17.29 21.01
C ILE A 254 13.80 -18.03 22.19
N ASP A 255 14.37 -17.31 23.15
CA ASP A 255 15.07 -17.90 24.29
C ASP A 255 14.16 -18.68 25.22
N ILE A 256 12.92 -18.21 25.42
CA ILE A 256 11.93 -18.95 26.21
C ILE A 256 11.51 -20.23 25.47
N TYR A 257 11.17 -20.16 24.17
CA TYR A 257 10.78 -21.34 23.41
C TYR A 257 11.90 -22.38 23.23
N LYS A 258 13.18 -21.97 23.30
CA LYS A 258 14.31 -22.91 23.35
C LYS A 258 14.38 -23.68 24.67
N LYS A 259 13.92 -23.09 25.77
CA LYS A 259 13.99 -23.63 27.12
C LYS A 259 12.77 -24.44 27.53
N THR A 260 11.68 -24.42 26.74
CA THR A 260 10.54 -25.31 27.00
C THR A 260 10.95 -26.76 26.80
N ASP A 261 10.37 -27.68 27.57
CA ASP A 261 10.64 -29.12 27.45
C ASP A 261 9.37 -29.88 27.00
N PRO A 262 9.31 -30.39 25.76
CA PRO A 262 10.31 -30.21 24.69
C PRO A 262 10.28 -28.79 24.08
N PRO A 263 11.35 -28.38 23.35
CA PRO A 263 11.38 -27.08 22.68
C PRO A 263 10.26 -26.93 21.66
N SER A 264 9.51 -25.83 21.74
CA SER A 264 8.39 -25.56 20.83
C SER A 264 8.91 -25.19 19.44
N GLN A 265 8.98 -26.18 18.55
CA GLN A 265 9.44 -25.98 17.17
C GLN A 265 8.59 -24.92 16.45
N LEU A 266 7.27 -24.95 16.63
CA LEU A 266 6.36 -23.98 16.01
C LEU A 266 6.49 -22.58 16.65
N GLY A 267 6.70 -22.49 17.97
CA GLY A 267 6.96 -21.22 18.64
C GLY A 267 8.28 -20.58 18.20
N LEU A 268 9.33 -21.39 18.03
CA LEU A 268 10.60 -20.95 17.46
C LEU A 268 10.43 -20.48 16.02
N ALA A 269 9.71 -21.23 15.19
CA ALA A 269 9.41 -20.83 13.82
C ALA A 269 8.73 -19.46 13.75
N THR A 270 7.69 -19.22 14.54
CA THR A 270 6.99 -17.93 14.61
C THR A 270 7.91 -16.82 15.10
N SER A 271 8.73 -17.07 16.12
CA SER A 271 9.63 -16.05 16.67
C SER A 271 10.75 -15.66 15.69
N TYR A 272 11.33 -16.63 14.98
CA TYR A 272 12.29 -16.36 13.90
C TYR A 272 11.64 -15.65 12.70
N ASN A 273 10.36 -15.91 12.43
CA ASN A 273 9.62 -15.15 11.43
C ASN A 273 9.44 -13.68 11.85
N ASN A 274 9.04 -13.43 13.11
CA ASN A 274 8.84 -12.07 13.62
C ASN A 274 10.15 -11.28 13.65
N ILE A 275 11.26 -11.87 14.10
CA ILE A 275 12.56 -11.19 14.06
C ILE A 275 13.04 -10.95 12.62
N GLY A 276 12.74 -11.86 11.69
CA GLY A 276 12.98 -11.66 10.26
C GLY A 276 12.25 -10.45 9.68
N LEU A 277 10.99 -10.25 10.07
CA LEU A 277 10.20 -9.07 9.69
C LEU A 277 10.83 -7.77 10.23
N VAL A 278 11.35 -7.80 11.46
CA VAL A 278 12.06 -6.66 12.05
C VAL A 278 13.32 -6.34 11.27
N TYR A 279 14.18 -7.34 10.99
CA TYR A 279 15.40 -7.13 10.22
C TYR A 279 15.11 -6.65 8.79
N ASN A 280 14.06 -7.15 8.15
CA ASN A 280 13.65 -6.69 6.83
C ASN A 280 13.25 -5.20 6.84
N ASN A 281 12.46 -4.78 7.83
CA ASN A 281 12.06 -3.37 7.99
C ASN A 281 13.23 -2.45 8.36
N MET A 282 14.32 -3.00 8.92
CA MET A 282 15.56 -2.27 9.18
C MET A 282 16.48 -2.17 7.96
N GLY A 283 16.16 -2.85 6.85
CA GLY A 283 17.04 -2.97 5.69
C GLY A 283 18.21 -3.93 5.91
N GLU A 284 18.20 -4.74 6.97
CA GLU A 284 19.22 -5.75 7.26
C GLU A 284 18.87 -7.08 6.57
N TYR A 285 18.82 -7.06 5.23
CA TYR A 285 18.27 -8.14 4.41
C TYR A 285 18.95 -9.50 4.60
N SER A 286 20.27 -9.53 4.82
CA SER A 286 21.00 -10.77 5.09
C SER A 286 20.55 -11.43 6.40
N LYS A 287 20.37 -10.67 7.48
CA LYS A 287 19.86 -11.19 8.75
C LYS A 287 18.39 -11.58 8.66
N ALA A 288 17.60 -10.83 7.89
CA ALA A 288 16.20 -11.16 7.61
C ALA A 288 16.09 -12.52 6.92
N LEU A 289 16.88 -12.73 5.84
CA LEU A 289 16.92 -13.98 5.10
C LEU A 289 17.30 -15.17 6.00
N SER A 290 18.40 -15.05 6.76
CA SER A 290 18.82 -16.11 7.69
C SER A 290 17.76 -16.41 8.76
N SER A 291 17.02 -15.40 9.22
CA SER A 291 15.94 -15.60 10.19
C SER A 291 14.74 -16.33 9.56
N TYR A 292 14.34 -15.99 8.34
CA TYR A 292 13.28 -16.69 7.63
C TYR A 292 13.65 -18.12 7.24
N GLU A 293 14.92 -18.36 6.87
CA GLU A 293 15.43 -19.71 6.60
C GLU A 293 15.38 -20.58 7.86
N ARG A 294 15.80 -20.06 9.02
CA ARG A 294 15.65 -20.77 10.30
C ARG A 294 14.18 -21.02 10.65
N SER A 295 13.30 -20.04 10.44
CA SER A 295 11.85 -20.24 10.61
C SER A 295 11.34 -21.41 9.75
N LEU A 296 11.77 -21.47 8.50
CA LEU A 296 11.41 -22.53 7.56
C LEU A 296 11.96 -23.90 7.98
N GLU A 297 13.19 -23.98 8.51
CA GLU A 297 13.77 -25.21 9.06
C GLU A 297 12.93 -25.76 10.23
N PHE A 298 12.59 -24.91 11.20
CA PHE A 298 11.73 -25.30 12.32
C PHE A 298 10.34 -25.77 11.87
N LYS A 299 9.75 -25.12 10.86
CA LYS A 299 8.48 -25.58 10.25
C LYS A 299 8.62 -26.94 9.59
N LYS A 300 9.74 -27.24 8.91
CA LYS A 300 9.98 -28.55 8.26
C LYS A 300 10.08 -29.70 9.27
N ILE A 301 10.54 -29.42 10.48
CA ILE A 301 10.57 -30.40 11.58
C ILE A 301 9.16 -30.62 12.14
N ALA A 302 8.39 -29.54 12.30
CA ALA A 302 7.12 -29.57 13.01
C ALA A 302 5.89 -29.95 12.16
N LEU A 303 5.95 -29.77 10.84
CA LEU A 303 4.79 -29.82 9.95
C LEU A 303 4.99 -30.82 8.80
N PRO A 304 3.91 -31.46 8.31
CA PRO A 304 3.99 -32.37 7.17
C PRO A 304 4.41 -31.65 5.88
N PRO A 305 5.00 -32.34 4.89
CA PRO A 305 5.36 -31.75 3.61
C PRO A 305 4.18 -31.01 2.95
N ASN A 306 4.45 -29.87 2.31
CA ASN A 306 3.46 -29.00 1.66
C ASN A 306 2.38 -28.40 2.58
N HIS A 307 2.59 -28.38 3.90
CA HIS A 307 1.72 -27.64 4.82
C HIS A 307 1.58 -26.15 4.41
N PRO A 308 0.37 -25.56 4.46
CA PRO A 308 0.12 -24.18 4.02
C PRO A 308 1.08 -23.13 4.60
N ASN A 309 1.48 -23.28 5.86
CA ASN A 309 2.42 -22.37 6.56
C ASN A 309 3.81 -22.26 5.91
N PHE A 310 4.19 -23.18 5.02
CA PHE A 310 5.41 -23.03 4.22
C PHE A 310 5.28 -21.91 3.19
N ALA A 311 4.08 -21.68 2.68
CA ALA A 311 3.81 -20.64 1.69
C ALA A 311 4.17 -19.26 2.23
N ASP A 312 3.82 -18.96 3.49
CA ASP A 312 4.17 -17.68 4.12
C ASP A 312 5.68 -17.49 4.31
N SER A 313 6.41 -18.58 4.62
CA SER A 313 7.88 -18.53 4.69
C SER A 313 8.49 -18.24 3.32
N TYR A 314 8.04 -18.91 2.26
CA TYR A 314 8.51 -18.63 0.91
C TYR A 314 8.14 -17.22 0.44
N ASN A 315 6.96 -16.72 0.82
CA ASN A 315 6.58 -15.33 0.58
C ASN A 315 7.56 -14.35 1.25
N ASN A 316 7.86 -14.53 2.53
CA ASN A 316 8.76 -13.62 3.25
C ASN A 316 10.20 -13.67 2.72
N ILE A 317 10.68 -14.86 2.35
CA ILE A 317 11.97 -15.03 1.65
C ILE A 317 11.93 -14.31 0.29
N GLY A 318 10.84 -14.44 -0.46
CA GLY A 318 10.63 -13.75 -1.74
C GLY A 318 10.70 -12.23 -1.62
N VAL A 319 10.10 -11.65 -0.56
CA VAL A 319 10.17 -10.21 -0.27
C VAL A 319 11.60 -9.75 -0.05
N VAL A 320 12.40 -10.53 0.70
CA VAL A 320 13.80 -10.18 0.95
C VAL A 320 14.63 -10.25 -0.34
N TYR A 321 14.42 -11.28 -1.17
CA TYR A 321 15.11 -11.36 -2.46
C TYR A 321 14.73 -10.22 -3.41
N ASP A 322 13.45 -9.81 -3.43
CA ASP A 322 13.00 -8.66 -4.21
C ASP A 322 13.65 -7.36 -3.73
N ASN A 323 13.68 -7.13 -2.41
CA ASN A 323 14.37 -5.98 -1.79
C ASN A 323 15.90 -5.98 -2.00
N MET A 324 16.49 -7.15 -2.28
CA MET A 324 17.90 -7.31 -2.63
C MET A 324 18.16 -7.17 -4.13
N GLY A 325 17.13 -6.97 -4.95
CA GLY A 325 17.23 -6.92 -6.41
C GLY A 325 17.47 -8.29 -7.06
N GLU A 326 17.31 -9.39 -6.32
CA GLU A 326 17.48 -10.76 -6.82
C GLU A 326 16.16 -11.32 -7.36
N TYR A 327 15.61 -10.65 -8.39
CA TYR A 327 14.25 -10.88 -8.89
C TYR A 327 13.95 -12.32 -9.31
N SER A 328 14.93 -13.04 -9.86
CA SER A 328 14.76 -14.45 -10.25
C SER A 328 14.53 -15.37 -9.05
N LYS A 329 15.24 -15.14 -7.94
CA LYS A 329 15.04 -15.88 -6.68
C LYS A 329 13.76 -15.47 -5.97
N ALA A 330 13.38 -14.18 -6.06
CA ALA A 330 12.10 -13.69 -5.58
C ALA A 330 10.93 -14.41 -6.28
N LEU A 331 10.93 -14.43 -7.63
CA LEU A 331 9.93 -15.15 -8.43
C LEU A 331 9.90 -16.64 -8.11
N SER A 332 11.06 -17.29 -7.96
CA SER A 332 11.12 -18.71 -7.59
C SER A 332 10.44 -18.97 -6.24
N SER A 333 10.70 -18.10 -5.24
CA SER A 333 10.12 -18.20 -3.91
C SER A 333 8.60 -17.94 -3.94
N TYR A 334 8.15 -16.91 -4.65
CA TYR A 334 6.72 -16.61 -4.77
C TYR A 334 5.95 -17.69 -5.56
N ASN A 335 6.53 -18.22 -6.64
CA ASN A 335 5.93 -19.34 -7.36
C ASN A 335 5.82 -20.58 -6.47
N ARG A 336 6.83 -20.88 -5.65
CA ARG A 336 6.75 -21.97 -4.69
C ARG A 336 5.65 -21.75 -3.65
N SER A 337 5.51 -20.52 -3.14
CA SER A 337 4.37 -20.15 -2.28
C SER A 337 3.03 -20.35 -2.99
N LEU A 338 2.93 -19.97 -4.26
CA LEU A 338 1.70 -20.06 -5.04
C LEU A 338 1.32 -21.53 -5.30
N GLU A 339 2.28 -22.39 -5.64
CA GLU A 339 2.07 -23.84 -5.82
C GLU A 339 1.48 -24.49 -4.57
N ILE A 340 2.08 -24.23 -3.40
CA ILE A 340 1.62 -24.78 -2.12
C ILE A 340 0.19 -24.32 -1.83
N LYS A 341 -0.11 -23.02 -2.04
CA LYS A 341 -1.45 -22.48 -1.84
C LYS A 341 -2.48 -23.04 -2.82
N LYS A 342 -2.10 -23.30 -4.08
CA LYS A 342 -2.99 -23.90 -5.09
C LYS A 342 -3.40 -25.33 -4.73
N ILE A 343 -2.51 -26.08 -4.08
CA ILE A 343 -2.81 -27.44 -3.60
C ILE A 343 -3.70 -27.38 -2.36
N ALA A 344 -3.44 -26.42 -1.46
CA ALA A 344 -4.08 -26.36 -0.15
C ALA A 344 -5.42 -25.60 -0.10
N LEU A 345 -5.67 -24.70 -1.05
CA LEU A 345 -6.79 -23.75 -1.00
C LEU A 345 -7.66 -23.85 -2.26
N PRO A 346 -8.97 -23.55 -2.15
CA PRO A 346 -9.84 -23.39 -3.32
C PRO A 346 -9.29 -22.36 -4.32
N SER A 347 -9.60 -22.53 -5.60
CA SER A 347 -9.09 -21.66 -6.68
C SER A 347 -9.49 -20.18 -6.55
N ASN A 348 -10.58 -19.88 -5.85
CA ASN A 348 -11.04 -18.53 -5.57
C ASN A 348 -10.58 -18.01 -4.19
N HIS A 349 -9.69 -18.69 -3.47
CA HIS A 349 -9.31 -18.25 -2.12
C HIS A 349 -8.49 -16.94 -2.17
N PRO A 350 -8.83 -15.89 -1.38
CA PRO A 350 -8.15 -14.58 -1.41
C PRO A 350 -6.62 -14.62 -1.19
N ASN A 351 -6.12 -15.58 -0.43
CA ASN A 351 -4.66 -15.76 -0.23
C ASN A 351 -3.90 -16.13 -1.51
N LEU A 352 -4.56 -16.71 -2.52
CA LEU A 352 -3.96 -16.91 -3.85
C LEU A 352 -3.72 -15.57 -4.54
N ALA A 353 -4.66 -14.64 -4.44
CA ALA A 353 -4.53 -13.29 -4.99
C ALA A 353 -3.33 -12.54 -4.40
N GLY A 354 -3.04 -12.71 -3.10
CA GLY A 354 -1.84 -12.13 -2.48
C GLY A 354 -0.53 -12.65 -3.10
N SER A 355 -0.47 -13.93 -3.50
CA SER A 355 0.71 -14.46 -4.21
C SER A 355 0.83 -13.92 -5.64
N TYR A 356 -0.29 -13.73 -6.34
CA TYR A 356 -0.30 -13.07 -7.65
C TYR A 356 0.12 -11.59 -7.56
N ASP A 357 -0.29 -10.87 -6.52
CA ASP A 357 0.18 -9.51 -6.26
C ASP A 357 1.70 -9.45 -6.09
N ASN A 358 2.27 -10.33 -5.27
CA ASN A 358 3.72 -10.37 -5.05
C ASN A 358 4.49 -10.67 -6.35
N ILE A 359 3.99 -11.60 -7.17
CA ILE A 359 4.57 -11.90 -8.48
C ILE A 359 4.45 -10.68 -9.42
N GLY A 360 3.31 -10.01 -9.41
CA GLY A 360 3.08 -8.79 -10.18
C GLY A 360 4.04 -7.66 -9.81
N LEU A 361 4.32 -7.48 -8.52
CA LEU A 361 5.30 -6.49 -8.03
C LEU A 361 6.71 -6.79 -8.56
N VAL A 362 7.15 -8.05 -8.54
CA VAL A 362 8.47 -8.41 -9.08
C VAL A 362 8.53 -8.19 -10.59
N TYR A 363 7.48 -8.56 -11.34
CA TYR A 363 7.44 -8.26 -12.78
C TYR A 363 7.47 -6.75 -13.05
N ASN A 364 6.82 -5.94 -12.22
CA ASN A 364 6.89 -4.49 -12.32
C ASN A 364 8.32 -3.98 -12.05
N ASN A 365 8.99 -4.51 -11.03
CA ASN A 365 10.39 -4.18 -10.71
C ASN A 365 11.38 -4.64 -11.78
N MET A 366 11.04 -5.69 -12.53
CA MET A 366 11.80 -6.16 -13.71
C MET A 366 11.49 -5.37 -14.99
N GLY A 367 10.55 -4.41 -14.96
CA GLY A 367 10.10 -3.68 -16.15
C GLY A 367 9.22 -4.48 -17.10
N GLU A 368 8.74 -5.66 -16.69
CA GLU A 368 7.81 -6.51 -17.45
C GLU A 368 6.35 -6.11 -17.19
N TYR A 369 6.00 -4.86 -17.48
CA TYR A 369 4.74 -4.23 -17.04
C TYR A 369 3.48 -4.96 -17.48
N LEU A 370 3.46 -5.59 -18.67
CA LEU A 370 2.30 -6.36 -19.13
C LEU A 370 2.07 -7.64 -18.30
N LYS A 371 3.15 -8.32 -17.88
CA LYS A 371 3.04 -9.49 -16.99
C LYS A 371 2.65 -9.08 -15.58
N ALA A 372 3.16 -7.93 -15.13
CA ALA A 372 2.74 -7.33 -13.86
C ALA A 372 1.24 -7.04 -13.85
N LEU A 373 0.74 -6.36 -14.90
CA LEU A 373 -0.68 -6.04 -15.04
C LEU A 373 -1.54 -7.32 -15.05
N SER A 374 -1.17 -8.31 -15.86
CA SER A 374 -1.90 -9.60 -15.91
C SER A 374 -1.94 -10.30 -14.55
N SER A 375 -0.85 -10.26 -13.77
CA SER A 375 -0.80 -10.86 -12.44
C SER A 375 -1.71 -10.12 -11.45
N HIS A 376 -1.71 -8.79 -11.47
CA HIS A 376 -2.59 -7.99 -10.61
C HIS A 376 -4.07 -8.08 -11.02
N GLU A 377 -4.37 -8.21 -12.30
CA GLU A 377 -5.73 -8.46 -12.80
C GLU A 377 -6.26 -9.82 -12.32
N GLN A 378 -5.44 -10.88 -12.38
CA GLN A 378 -5.79 -12.18 -11.80
C GLN A 378 -6.04 -12.10 -10.29
N SER A 379 -5.21 -11.35 -9.56
CA SER A 379 -5.42 -11.06 -8.14
C SER A 379 -6.76 -10.37 -7.89
N LEU A 380 -7.08 -9.33 -8.68
CA LEU A 380 -8.33 -8.60 -8.59
C LEU A 380 -9.55 -9.48 -8.89
N GLU A 381 -9.48 -10.33 -9.91
CA GLU A 381 -10.57 -11.24 -10.30
C GLU A 381 -10.90 -12.23 -9.18
N ILE A 382 -9.87 -12.89 -8.62
CA ILE A 382 -10.03 -13.80 -7.48
C ILE A 382 -10.71 -13.07 -6.31
N ARG A 383 -10.24 -11.87 -5.98
CA ARG A 383 -10.79 -11.09 -4.86
C ARG A 383 -12.22 -10.62 -5.10
N LYS A 384 -12.58 -10.26 -6.33
CA LYS A 384 -13.97 -9.86 -6.69
C LYS A 384 -14.96 -11.00 -6.51
N ILE A 385 -14.54 -12.23 -6.80
CA ILE A 385 -15.38 -13.43 -6.62
C ILE A 385 -15.50 -13.79 -5.14
N ALA A 386 -14.41 -13.62 -4.38
CA ALA A 386 -14.29 -14.17 -3.03
C ALA A 386 -14.65 -13.21 -1.90
N LEU A 387 -14.67 -11.90 -2.16
CA LEU A 387 -14.79 -10.87 -1.13
C LEU A 387 -15.94 -9.89 -1.44
N PRO A 388 -16.54 -9.26 -0.42
CA PRO A 388 -17.51 -8.20 -0.61
C PRO A 388 -16.94 -7.02 -1.43
N PRO A 389 -17.77 -6.25 -2.17
CA PRO A 389 -17.32 -5.19 -3.07
C PRO A 389 -16.47 -4.08 -2.43
N ASN A 390 -16.65 -3.85 -1.12
CA ASN A 390 -15.94 -2.81 -0.37
C ASN A 390 -14.82 -3.37 0.52
N HIS A 391 -14.37 -4.60 0.29
CA HIS A 391 -13.30 -5.19 1.08
C HIS A 391 -11.94 -4.52 0.79
N SER A 392 -11.15 -4.19 1.82
CA SER A 392 -9.87 -3.47 1.69
C SER A 392 -8.86 -4.12 0.76
N SER A 393 -8.85 -5.46 0.68
CA SER A 393 -7.99 -6.19 -0.28
C SER A 393 -8.31 -5.89 -1.76
N LEU A 394 -9.54 -5.50 -2.11
CA LEU A 394 -9.84 -5.01 -3.47
C LEU A 394 -9.14 -3.68 -3.72
N ALA A 395 -9.14 -2.79 -2.73
CA ALA A 395 -8.42 -1.53 -2.82
C ALA A 395 -6.91 -1.73 -3.02
N ALA A 396 -6.31 -2.71 -2.35
CA ALA A 396 -4.90 -3.08 -2.57
C ALA A 396 -4.64 -3.53 -4.03
N SER A 397 -5.51 -4.36 -4.61
CA SER A 397 -5.39 -4.75 -6.02
C SER A 397 -5.50 -3.56 -6.97
N TYR A 398 -6.47 -2.67 -6.75
CA TYR A 398 -6.61 -1.45 -7.54
C TYR A 398 -5.40 -0.52 -7.42
N ASN A 399 -4.78 -0.42 -6.24
CA ASN A 399 -3.56 0.34 -6.05
C ASN A 399 -2.38 -0.25 -6.84
N ASN A 400 -2.20 -1.57 -6.82
CA ASN A 400 -1.13 -2.21 -7.58
C ASN A 400 -1.32 -2.04 -9.10
N ILE A 401 -2.55 -2.18 -9.59
CA ILE A 401 -2.89 -1.93 -11.00
C ILE A 401 -2.62 -0.46 -11.36
N GLY A 402 -3.02 0.48 -10.49
CA GLY A 402 -2.78 1.91 -10.69
C GLY A 402 -1.30 2.24 -10.80
N LEU A 403 -0.47 1.63 -9.95
CA LEU A 403 0.99 1.78 -9.99
C LEU A 403 1.56 1.30 -11.33
N VAL A 404 1.12 0.13 -11.81
CA VAL A 404 1.56 -0.39 -13.12
C VAL A 404 1.12 0.53 -14.26
N TYR A 405 -0.13 1.03 -14.27
CA TYR A 405 -0.55 2.00 -15.29
C TYR A 405 0.25 3.30 -15.24
N SER A 406 0.64 3.77 -14.05
CA SER A 406 1.51 4.94 -13.91
C SER A 406 2.89 4.68 -14.54
N ASN A 407 3.45 3.48 -14.33
CA ASN A 407 4.75 3.10 -14.91
C ASN A 407 4.69 2.88 -16.43
N ILE A 408 3.52 2.52 -16.96
CA ILE A 408 3.24 2.38 -18.39
C ILE A 408 3.01 3.76 -19.06
N GLY A 409 2.80 4.83 -18.27
CA GLY A 409 2.48 6.17 -18.76
C GLY A 409 1.00 6.40 -19.06
N GLU A 410 0.13 5.48 -18.65
CA GLU A 410 -1.33 5.54 -18.81
C GLU A 410 -1.97 6.25 -17.60
N TYR A 411 -1.61 7.52 -17.38
CA TYR A 411 -1.89 8.24 -16.13
C TYR A 411 -3.39 8.36 -15.79
N TRP A 412 -4.27 8.47 -16.80
CA TRP A 412 -5.72 8.52 -16.55
C TRP A 412 -6.27 7.20 -16.00
N LYS A 413 -5.78 6.04 -16.49
CA LYS A 413 -6.14 4.72 -15.96
C LYS A 413 -5.56 4.50 -14.57
N ALA A 414 -4.34 4.99 -14.34
CA ALA A 414 -3.70 4.97 -13.03
C ALA A 414 -4.54 5.75 -12.00
N LEU A 415 -4.94 6.98 -12.35
CA LEU A 415 -5.77 7.84 -11.49
C LEU A 415 -7.11 7.16 -11.17
N SER A 416 -7.82 6.66 -12.18
CA SER A 416 -9.10 5.96 -11.99
C SER A 416 -8.97 4.74 -11.07
N SER A 417 -7.88 3.98 -11.18
CA SER A 417 -7.61 2.83 -10.32
C SER A 417 -7.35 3.25 -8.87
N HIS A 418 -6.53 4.29 -8.65
CA HIS A 418 -6.26 4.81 -7.31
C HIS A 418 -7.48 5.50 -6.67
N GLU A 419 -8.30 6.21 -7.45
CA GLU A 419 -9.56 6.79 -6.98
C GLU A 419 -10.54 5.70 -6.53
N ARG A 420 -10.66 4.61 -7.31
CA ARG A 420 -11.48 3.45 -6.92
C ARG A 420 -10.97 2.80 -5.64
N SER A 421 -9.65 2.68 -5.50
CA SER A 421 -9.03 2.20 -4.27
C SER A 421 -9.36 3.09 -3.06
N LEU A 422 -9.24 4.41 -3.23
CA LEU A 422 -9.56 5.39 -2.20
C LEU A 422 -11.04 5.35 -1.79
N GLU A 423 -11.97 5.21 -2.76
CA GLU A 423 -13.40 5.09 -2.51
C GLU A 423 -13.71 3.88 -1.61
N ILE A 424 -13.16 2.70 -1.96
CA ILE A 424 -13.32 1.48 -1.17
C ILE A 424 -12.78 1.68 0.25
N GLN A 425 -11.59 2.28 0.39
CA GLN A 425 -10.98 2.49 1.70
C GLN A 425 -11.75 3.49 2.56
N LYS A 426 -12.34 4.55 1.97
CA LYS A 426 -13.15 5.52 2.72
C LYS A 426 -14.40 4.89 3.33
N ILE A 427 -14.96 3.87 2.68
CA ILE A 427 -16.11 3.11 3.19
C ILE A 427 -15.65 2.10 4.25
N ALA A 428 -14.51 1.43 4.01
CA ALA A 428 -14.05 0.31 4.83
C ALA A 428 -13.28 0.70 6.10
N LEU A 429 -12.72 1.91 6.17
CA LEU A 429 -11.76 2.30 7.20
C LEU A 429 -12.13 3.65 7.86
N PRO A 430 -11.71 3.88 9.12
CA PRO A 430 -11.86 5.18 9.76
C PRO A 430 -11.16 6.31 8.98
N PRO A 431 -11.65 7.58 9.08
CA PRO A 431 -11.12 8.70 8.29
C PRO A 431 -9.61 8.97 8.42
N ASN A 432 -9.01 8.61 9.56
CA ASN A 432 -7.59 8.82 9.84
C ASN A 432 -6.75 7.55 9.68
N HIS A 433 -7.25 6.51 9.02
CA HIS A 433 -6.49 5.27 8.85
C HIS A 433 -5.27 5.49 7.92
N PRO A 434 -4.06 4.98 8.26
CA PRO A 434 -2.86 5.16 7.43
C PRO A 434 -2.96 4.70 5.97
N ASP A 435 -3.80 3.71 5.67
CA ASP A 435 -4.03 3.24 4.30
C ASP A 435 -4.66 4.31 3.40
N LEU A 436 -5.54 5.16 3.94
CA LEU A 436 -6.10 6.31 3.22
C LEU A 436 -4.98 7.26 2.80
N ALA A 437 -4.01 7.50 3.68
CA ALA A 437 -2.85 8.31 3.36
C ALA A 437 -2.00 7.72 2.23
N SER A 438 -1.87 6.39 2.16
CA SER A 438 -1.17 5.72 1.07
C SER A 438 -1.90 5.90 -0.26
N SER A 439 -3.23 5.81 -0.27
CA SER A 439 -4.04 6.07 -1.47
C SER A 439 -3.92 7.51 -1.96
N TYR A 440 -4.00 8.49 -1.05
CA TYR A 440 -3.73 9.89 -1.38
C TYR A 440 -2.30 10.12 -1.91
N GLY A 441 -1.32 9.41 -1.34
CA GLY A 441 0.07 9.46 -1.83
C GLY A 441 0.22 8.93 -3.26
N ASN A 442 -0.48 7.84 -3.60
CA ASN A 442 -0.45 7.29 -4.95
C ASN A 442 -1.14 8.21 -5.97
N ILE A 443 -2.27 8.83 -5.60
CA ILE A 443 -2.92 9.86 -6.42
C ILE A 443 -1.99 11.06 -6.63
N GLY A 444 -1.33 11.52 -5.57
CA GLY A 444 -0.34 12.59 -5.64
C GLY A 444 0.82 12.27 -6.60
N LEU A 445 1.28 11.02 -6.62
CA LEU A 445 2.31 10.56 -7.55
C LEU A 445 1.85 10.67 -9.00
N VAL A 446 0.63 10.24 -9.31
CA VAL A 446 0.07 10.34 -10.66
C VAL A 446 -0.08 11.80 -11.09
N TYR A 447 -0.62 12.67 -10.24
CA TYR A 447 -0.71 14.10 -10.56
C TYR A 447 0.65 14.75 -10.77
N ASN A 448 1.66 14.37 -9.99
CA ASN A 448 3.02 14.84 -10.18
C ASN A 448 3.58 14.41 -11.55
N ASN A 449 3.35 13.14 -11.95
CA ASN A 449 3.76 12.63 -13.26
C ASN A 449 2.97 13.25 -14.42
N MET A 450 1.77 13.76 -14.16
CA MET A 450 0.95 14.51 -15.12
C MET A 450 1.33 16.00 -15.22
N GLY A 451 2.29 16.47 -14.42
CA GLY A 451 2.65 17.90 -14.35
C GLY A 451 1.62 18.77 -13.63
N GLU A 452 0.63 18.16 -12.96
CA GLU A 452 -0.44 18.84 -12.21
C GLU A 452 0.01 19.08 -10.76
N TYR A 453 1.11 19.82 -10.60
CA TYR A 453 1.83 19.92 -9.31
C TYR A 453 0.99 20.44 -8.15
N SER A 454 0.06 21.37 -8.39
CA SER A 454 -0.85 21.86 -7.34
C SER A 454 -1.77 20.77 -6.78
N LYS A 455 -2.31 19.89 -7.66
CA LYS A 455 -3.14 18.75 -7.23
C LYS A 455 -2.32 17.67 -6.54
N ALA A 456 -1.08 17.47 -7.01
CA ALA A 456 -0.13 16.57 -6.37
C ALA A 456 0.17 17.01 -4.93
N LEU A 457 0.47 18.30 -4.74
CA LEU A 457 0.76 18.87 -3.42
C LEU A 457 -0.43 18.71 -2.46
N LEU A 458 -1.65 19.07 -2.90
CA LEU A 458 -2.87 18.87 -2.11
C LEU A 458 -3.06 17.42 -1.67
N SER A 459 -2.83 16.46 -2.59
CA SER A 459 -2.97 15.03 -2.28
C SER A 459 -1.91 14.56 -1.28
N TYR A 460 -0.66 15.00 -1.43
CA TYR A 460 0.40 14.67 -0.48
C TYR A 460 0.25 15.35 0.87
N GLU A 461 -0.29 16.56 0.92
CA GLU A 461 -0.62 17.26 2.16
C GLU A 461 -1.72 16.53 2.94
N GLN A 462 -2.79 16.08 2.27
CA GLN A 462 -3.82 15.23 2.88
C GLN A 462 -3.23 13.91 3.41
N SER A 463 -2.36 13.27 2.63
CA SER A 463 -1.62 12.08 3.08
C SER A 463 -0.78 12.36 4.34
N LEU A 464 -0.07 13.49 4.37
CA LEU A 464 0.76 13.90 5.50
C LEU A 464 -0.08 14.21 6.74
N GLU A 465 -1.23 14.87 6.60
CA GLU A 465 -2.12 15.22 7.70
C GLU A 465 -2.68 13.96 8.38
N ILE A 466 -3.22 13.01 7.61
CA ILE A 466 -3.70 11.73 8.13
C ILE A 466 -2.58 11.02 8.91
N ARG A 467 -1.37 10.95 8.34
CA ARG A 467 -0.21 10.30 9.01
C ARG A 467 0.22 11.02 10.28
N LYS A 468 0.13 12.35 10.35
CA LYS A 468 0.46 13.12 11.57
C LYS A 468 -0.50 12.84 12.71
N ILE A 469 -1.77 12.59 12.41
CA ILE A 469 -2.79 12.24 13.40
C ILE A 469 -2.64 10.78 13.84
N ALA A 470 -2.42 9.87 12.88
CA ALA A 470 -2.44 8.43 13.13
C ALA A 470 -1.13 7.85 13.69
N LEU A 471 0.02 8.49 13.45
CA LEU A 471 1.34 7.91 13.70
C LEU A 471 2.18 8.77 14.67
N SER A 472 3.21 8.16 15.25
CA SER A 472 4.15 8.88 16.12
C SER A 472 4.92 9.95 15.34
N PRO A 473 5.38 11.06 15.98
CA PRO A 473 6.03 12.18 15.28
C PRO A 473 7.30 11.82 14.50
N ASN A 474 7.95 10.71 14.85
CA ASN A 474 9.16 10.20 14.19
C ASN A 474 8.89 8.96 13.34
N HIS A 475 7.64 8.59 13.08
CA HIS A 475 7.34 7.40 12.30
C HIS A 475 7.91 7.50 10.86
N PRO A 476 8.58 6.46 10.32
CA PRO A 476 9.21 6.50 8.99
C PRO A 476 8.29 6.92 7.84
N SER A 477 6.99 6.60 7.89
CA SER A 477 6.01 7.01 6.88
C SER A 477 5.80 8.53 6.77
N LEU A 478 6.06 9.30 7.83
CA LEU A 478 6.03 10.77 7.75
C LEU A 478 7.15 11.29 6.86
N ALA A 479 8.33 10.71 6.95
CA ALA A 479 9.46 11.05 6.09
C ALA A 479 9.16 10.74 4.63
N SER A 480 8.54 9.59 4.31
CA SER A 480 8.09 9.29 2.93
C SER A 480 7.17 10.38 2.37
N SER A 481 6.25 10.93 3.18
CA SER A 481 5.38 12.04 2.77
C SER A 481 6.16 13.33 2.50
N TYR A 482 7.08 13.72 3.39
CA TYR A 482 7.94 14.88 3.16
C TYR A 482 8.84 14.72 1.93
N ASN A 483 9.35 13.50 1.69
CA ASN A 483 10.14 13.21 0.50
C ASN A 483 9.31 13.39 -0.78
N ASN A 484 8.08 12.90 -0.81
CA ASN A 484 7.19 13.08 -1.95
C ASN A 484 6.82 14.55 -2.19
N ILE A 485 6.56 15.31 -1.13
CA ILE A 485 6.36 16.76 -1.22
C ILE A 485 7.61 17.46 -1.77
N GLY A 486 8.80 17.05 -1.32
CA GLY A 486 10.07 17.55 -1.84
C GLY A 486 10.23 17.31 -3.33
N ASN A 487 9.80 16.15 -3.84
CA ASN A 487 9.82 15.85 -5.28
C ASN A 487 8.94 16.84 -6.07
N VAL A 488 7.75 17.17 -5.56
CA VAL A 488 6.85 18.14 -6.21
C VAL A 488 7.49 19.53 -6.21
N TYR A 489 8.02 20.01 -5.08
CA TYR A 489 8.70 21.30 -5.03
C TYR A 489 9.92 21.37 -5.95
N ASN A 490 10.68 20.28 -6.08
CA ASN A 490 11.79 20.20 -7.02
C ASN A 490 11.32 20.34 -8.47
N ASN A 491 10.23 19.64 -8.84
CA ASN A 491 9.64 19.73 -10.18
C ASN A 491 9.01 21.10 -10.46
N MET A 492 8.58 21.82 -9.43
CA MET A 492 8.12 23.21 -9.51
C MET A 492 9.28 24.23 -9.57
N GLY A 493 10.54 23.80 -9.48
CA GLY A 493 11.70 24.70 -9.43
C GLY A 493 11.86 25.45 -8.09
N GLU A 494 11.11 25.08 -7.06
CA GLU A 494 11.18 25.67 -5.72
C GLU A 494 12.23 24.96 -4.85
N TYR A 495 13.49 25.03 -5.29
CA TYR A 495 14.60 24.22 -4.75
C TYR A 495 14.81 24.37 -3.23
N SER A 496 14.60 25.57 -2.67
CA SER A 496 14.72 25.80 -1.22
C SER A 496 13.67 25.05 -0.40
N LYS A 497 12.42 24.99 -0.87
CA LYS A 497 11.33 24.22 -0.24
C LYS A 497 11.54 22.72 -0.44
N ALA A 498 12.06 22.31 -1.60
CA ALA A 498 12.46 20.93 -1.85
C ALA A 498 13.53 20.45 -0.86
N LEU A 499 14.63 21.20 -0.71
CA LEU A 499 15.69 20.92 0.27
C LEU A 499 15.13 20.85 1.70
N SER A 500 14.34 21.83 2.11
CA SER A 500 13.71 21.85 3.44
C SER A 500 12.86 20.59 3.70
N SER A 501 12.12 20.13 2.70
CA SER A 501 11.29 18.93 2.79
C SER A 501 12.13 17.65 2.86
N TYR A 502 13.17 17.54 2.02
CA TYR A 502 14.09 16.39 2.06
C TYR A 502 14.92 16.34 3.34
N GLU A 503 15.37 17.48 3.87
CA GLU A 503 16.09 17.55 5.15
C GLU A 503 15.19 17.14 6.32
N ARG A 504 13.91 17.54 6.28
CA ARG A 504 12.92 17.08 7.28
C ARG A 504 12.70 15.57 7.19
N SER A 505 12.58 15.02 5.98
CA SER A 505 12.51 13.57 5.75
C SER A 505 13.74 12.85 6.31
N LEU A 506 14.93 13.35 5.97
CA LEU A 506 16.22 12.80 6.42
C LEU A 506 16.33 12.81 7.95
N GLN A 507 15.89 13.88 8.61
CA GLN A 507 15.95 13.98 10.07
C GLN A 507 15.06 12.94 10.76
N ILE A 508 13.84 12.73 10.25
CA ILE A 508 12.92 11.72 10.78
C ILE A 508 13.51 10.32 10.56
N TRP A 509 13.98 10.00 9.36
CA TRP A 509 14.60 8.70 9.08
C TRP A 509 15.88 8.45 9.89
N LYS A 510 16.73 9.47 10.12
CA LYS A 510 17.91 9.34 11.00
C LYS A 510 17.55 8.97 12.44
N THR A 511 16.37 9.40 12.89
CA THR A 511 15.88 9.13 14.24
C THR A 511 15.21 7.76 14.32
N ALA A 512 14.53 7.34 13.27
CA ALA A 512 13.68 6.15 13.27
C ALA A 512 14.34 4.88 12.72
N LEU A 513 15.38 5.01 11.89
CA LEU A 513 15.99 3.91 11.15
C LEU A 513 17.47 3.76 11.49
N PRO A 514 18.06 2.56 11.31
CA PRO A 514 19.50 2.37 11.44
C PRO A 514 20.30 3.29 10.51
N PRO A 515 21.53 3.69 10.87
CA PRO A 515 22.34 4.64 10.08
C PRO A 515 22.61 4.21 8.63
N ASN A 516 22.56 2.91 8.36
CA ASN A 516 22.80 2.33 7.04
C ASN A 516 21.51 1.95 6.30
N HIS A 517 20.34 2.37 6.77
CA HIS A 517 19.08 2.00 6.12
C HIS A 517 18.98 2.60 4.70
N PRO A 518 18.56 1.84 3.66
CA PRO A 518 18.44 2.32 2.28
C PRO A 518 17.66 3.63 2.09
N ASN A 519 16.54 3.84 2.79
CA ASN A 519 15.80 5.11 2.77
C ASN A 519 16.65 6.36 3.07
N LEU A 520 17.66 6.28 3.95
CA LEU A 520 18.56 7.41 4.19
C LEU A 520 19.34 7.78 2.93
N ALA A 521 19.78 6.77 2.16
CA ALA A 521 20.44 6.96 0.88
C ALA A 521 19.49 7.63 -0.13
N THR A 522 18.20 7.27 -0.15
CA THR A 522 17.20 7.93 -0.98
C THR A 522 17.09 9.43 -0.69
N SER A 523 17.05 9.84 0.59
CA SER A 523 17.07 11.28 0.94
C SER A 523 18.34 11.98 0.48
N TYR A 524 19.52 11.38 0.68
CA TYR A 524 20.78 11.98 0.22
C TYR A 524 20.84 12.08 -1.32
N ASN A 525 20.29 11.10 -2.05
CA ASN A 525 20.16 11.18 -3.50
C ASN A 525 19.28 12.36 -3.93
N ASN A 526 18.12 12.55 -3.28
CA ASN A 526 17.21 13.64 -3.63
C ASN A 526 17.79 15.01 -3.29
N ILE A 527 18.51 15.14 -2.17
CA ILE A 527 19.25 16.35 -1.82
C ILE A 527 20.37 16.61 -2.83
N GLY A 528 21.14 15.57 -3.19
CA GLY A 528 22.19 15.66 -4.20
C GLY A 528 21.67 16.11 -5.56
N LEU A 529 20.47 15.66 -5.94
CA LEU A 529 19.81 16.08 -7.18
C LEU A 529 19.54 17.59 -7.17
N VAL A 530 18.96 18.12 -6.09
CA VAL A 530 18.69 19.56 -5.99
C VAL A 530 19.99 20.37 -6.05
N TYR A 531 21.03 19.96 -5.32
CA TYR A 531 22.33 20.64 -5.37
C TYR A 531 22.96 20.58 -6.77
N ASN A 532 22.83 19.46 -7.48
CA ASN A 532 23.32 19.34 -8.85
C ASN A 532 22.57 20.31 -9.79
N THR A 533 21.24 20.40 -9.67
CA THR A 533 20.42 21.33 -10.44
C THR A 533 20.75 22.80 -10.14
N MET A 534 21.14 23.11 -8.89
CA MET A 534 21.61 24.44 -8.50
C MET A 534 23.09 24.71 -8.85
N CYS A 535 23.76 23.79 -9.56
CA CYS A 535 25.20 23.83 -9.88
C CYS A 535 26.13 23.86 -8.66
N GLU A 536 25.66 23.45 -7.47
CA GLU A 536 26.46 23.28 -6.27
C GLU A 536 27.13 21.90 -6.25
N TYR A 537 27.98 21.64 -7.25
CA TYR A 537 28.49 20.30 -7.57
C TYR A 537 29.25 19.62 -6.43
N SER A 538 29.97 20.37 -5.59
CA SER A 538 30.68 19.81 -4.43
C SER A 538 29.71 19.22 -3.41
N LYS A 539 28.62 19.93 -3.08
CA LYS A 539 27.57 19.44 -2.17
C LYS A 539 26.77 18.28 -2.79
N ALA A 540 26.55 18.35 -4.10
CA ALA A 540 25.91 17.25 -4.84
C ALA A 540 26.73 15.96 -4.75
N LEU A 541 28.04 16.02 -5.05
CA LEU A 541 28.96 14.89 -4.92
C LEU A 541 28.99 14.36 -3.49
N SER A 542 29.17 15.21 -2.47
CA SER A 542 29.16 14.77 -1.08
C SER A 542 27.88 14.04 -0.68
N SER A 543 26.72 14.51 -1.17
CA SER A 543 25.43 13.87 -0.91
C SER A 543 25.32 12.51 -1.60
N TYR A 544 25.67 12.44 -2.89
CA TYR A 544 25.63 11.18 -3.64
C TYR A 544 26.66 10.15 -3.16
N GLU A 545 27.85 10.58 -2.74
CA GLU A 545 28.86 9.70 -2.15
C GLU A 545 28.38 9.13 -0.82
N ARG A 546 27.72 9.94 0.02
CA ARG A 546 27.13 9.46 1.28
C ARG A 546 26.00 8.45 1.04
N SER A 547 25.16 8.70 0.03
CA SER A 547 24.14 7.75 -0.42
C SER A 547 24.76 6.41 -0.86
N LEU A 548 25.80 6.48 -1.70
CA LEU A 548 26.52 5.31 -2.20
C LEU A 548 27.18 4.51 -1.06
N GLU A 549 27.76 5.18 -0.05
CA GLU A 549 28.36 4.54 1.12
C GLU A 549 27.32 3.73 1.92
N ILE A 550 26.14 4.32 2.17
CA ILE A 550 25.04 3.66 2.87
C ILE A 550 24.58 2.41 2.09
N GLN A 551 24.34 2.57 0.78
CA GLN A 551 23.88 1.48 -0.08
C GLN A 551 24.90 0.34 -0.17
N LYS A 552 26.21 0.63 -0.22
CA LYS A 552 27.27 -0.41 -0.23
C LYS A 552 27.27 -1.29 1.01
N ILE A 553 26.80 -0.76 2.15
CA ILE A 553 26.71 -1.51 3.40
C ILE A 553 25.41 -2.31 3.46
N ALA A 554 24.29 -1.72 3.02
CA ALA A 554 22.96 -2.30 3.17
C ALA A 554 22.58 -3.31 2.08
N LEU A 555 23.10 -3.14 0.87
CA LEU A 555 22.65 -3.85 -0.32
C LEU A 555 23.74 -4.77 -0.89
N PRO A 556 23.37 -5.81 -1.63
CA PRO A 556 24.34 -6.62 -2.38
C PRO A 556 25.20 -5.76 -3.33
N PRO A 557 26.46 -6.15 -3.63
CA PRO A 557 27.38 -5.36 -4.46
C PRO A 557 26.88 -5.03 -5.87
N ASN A 558 25.94 -5.82 -6.39
CA ASN A 558 25.36 -5.63 -7.72
C ASN A 558 23.93 -5.06 -7.66
N HIS A 559 23.47 -4.52 -6.53
CA HIS A 559 22.10 -4.01 -6.44
C HIS A 559 21.86 -2.86 -7.44
N PRO A 560 20.70 -2.80 -8.14
CA PRO A 560 20.37 -1.73 -9.09
C PRO A 560 20.51 -0.31 -8.54
N ASP A 561 20.14 -0.08 -7.27
CA ASP A 561 20.34 1.21 -6.59
C ASP A 561 21.79 1.72 -6.58
N LEU A 562 22.78 0.83 -6.46
CA LEU A 562 24.19 1.22 -6.55
C LEU A 562 24.51 1.78 -7.94
N ALA A 563 23.96 1.18 -9.00
CA ALA A 563 24.11 1.68 -10.35
C ALA A 563 23.48 3.07 -10.53
N SER A 564 22.32 3.31 -9.92
CA SER A 564 21.68 4.62 -9.91
C SER A 564 22.53 5.67 -9.21
N SER A 565 23.18 5.33 -8.09
CA SER A 565 24.11 6.23 -7.39
C SER A 565 25.36 6.55 -8.23
N TYR A 566 25.98 5.55 -8.87
CA TYR A 566 27.08 5.79 -9.82
C TYR A 566 26.64 6.66 -11.02
N GLY A 567 25.42 6.44 -11.52
CA GLY A 567 24.82 7.28 -12.55
C GLY A 567 24.69 8.74 -12.11
N ASN A 568 24.18 8.99 -10.91
CA ASN A 568 24.03 10.33 -10.38
C ASN A 568 25.39 11.04 -10.19
N ILE A 569 26.40 10.33 -9.66
CA ILE A 569 27.76 10.86 -9.56
C ILE A 569 28.34 11.19 -10.95
N GLY A 570 28.12 10.30 -11.93
CA GLY A 570 28.53 10.52 -13.31
C GLY A 570 27.89 11.77 -13.93
N LEU A 571 26.60 12.03 -13.65
CA LEU A 571 25.92 13.24 -14.10
C LEU A 571 26.55 14.51 -13.51
N VAL A 572 26.96 14.50 -12.24
CA VAL A 572 27.67 15.65 -11.65
C VAL A 572 29.02 15.86 -12.33
N TYR A 573 29.81 14.81 -12.55
CA TYR A 573 31.08 14.93 -13.28
C TYR A 573 30.88 15.43 -14.71
N ASN A 574 29.82 15.00 -15.38
CA ASN A 574 29.47 15.49 -16.71
C ASN A 574 29.18 16.99 -16.69
N ASN A 575 28.37 17.46 -15.74
CA ASN A 575 28.03 18.87 -15.58
C ASN A 575 29.24 19.75 -15.20
N MET A 576 30.26 19.15 -14.58
CA MET A 576 31.55 19.80 -14.30
C MET A 576 32.52 19.80 -15.51
N GLY A 577 32.14 19.22 -16.65
CA GLY A 577 33.01 19.03 -17.82
C GLY A 577 34.08 17.94 -17.65
N GLN A 578 34.00 17.13 -16.59
CA GLN A 578 34.93 16.03 -16.31
C GLN A 578 34.49 14.73 -16.99
N TYR A 579 34.36 14.77 -18.32
CA TYR A 579 33.70 13.72 -19.11
C TYR A 579 34.31 12.32 -18.95
N SER A 580 35.63 12.20 -18.80
CA SER A 580 36.27 10.89 -18.57
C SER A 580 35.85 10.24 -17.26
N LYS A 581 35.67 11.03 -16.19
CA LYS A 581 35.15 10.51 -14.90
C LYS A 581 33.66 10.19 -14.98
N ALA A 582 32.91 10.99 -15.74
CA ALA A 582 31.51 10.74 -16.00
C ALA A 582 31.31 9.39 -16.72
N LEU A 583 32.03 9.16 -17.83
CA LEU A 583 32.01 7.90 -18.58
C LEU A 583 32.37 6.70 -17.70
N SER A 584 33.46 6.79 -16.92
CA SER A 584 33.85 5.71 -16.00
C SER A 584 32.74 5.39 -14.98
N SER A 585 32.05 6.41 -14.46
CA SER A 585 30.94 6.22 -13.53
C SER A 585 29.71 5.61 -14.21
N PHE A 586 29.39 6.05 -15.44
CA PHE A 586 28.27 5.51 -16.22
C PHE A 586 28.52 4.07 -16.68
N GLU A 587 29.75 3.73 -17.07
CA GLU A 587 30.15 2.37 -17.41
C GLU A 587 30.05 1.44 -16.20
N ARG A 588 30.48 1.90 -15.02
CA ARG A 588 30.30 1.13 -13.78
C ARG A 588 28.83 0.91 -13.44
N SER A 589 27.98 1.92 -13.62
CA SER A 589 26.52 1.80 -13.49
C SER A 589 25.96 0.75 -14.45
N LEU A 590 26.38 0.78 -15.72
CA LEU A 590 25.95 -0.19 -16.74
C LEU A 590 26.41 -1.62 -16.40
N GLU A 591 27.64 -1.80 -15.91
CA GLU A 591 28.19 -3.10 -15.52
C GLU A 591 27.37 -3.73 -14.38
N ILE A 592 27.04 -2.96 -13.35
CA ILE A 592 26.21 -3.42 -12.22
C ILE A 592 24.83 -3.88 -12.74
N ARG A 593 24.19 -3.06 -13.58
CA ARG A 593 22.87 -3.39 -14.16
C ARG A 593 22.91 -4.66 -15.01
N LYS A 594 23.99 -4.89 -15.77
CA LYS A 594 24.17 -6.11 -16.59
C LYS A 594 24.19 -7.39 -15.76
N ILE A 595 24.66 -7.31 -14.52
CA ILE A 595 24.71 -8.47 -13.61
C ILE A 595 23.37 -8.67 -12.91
N ALA A 596 22.69 -7.58 -12.54
CA ALA A 596 21.54 -7.61 -11.66
C ALA A 596 20.18 -7.78 -12.35
N LEU A 597 20.06 -7.25 -13.58
CA LEU A 597 18.78 -7.08 -14.25
C LEU A 597 18.62 -8.06 -15.41
N PRO A 598 17.37 -8.48 -15.72
CA PRO A 598 17.10 -9.31 -16.89
C PRO A 598 17.49 -8.59 -18.18
N PRO A 599 17.81 -9.32 -19.27
CA PRO A 599 18.07 -8.70 -20.57
C PRO A 599 16.93 -7.74 -20.96
N ASP A 600 17.31 -6.63 -21.60
CA ASP A 600 16.38 -5.58 -22.06
C ASP A 600 15.62 -4.81 -20.96
N HIS A 601 15.95 -4.97 -19.67
CA HIS A 601 15.38 -4.15 -18.60
C HIS A 601 15.42 -2.63 -18.93
N PRO A 602 14.33 -1.87 -18.68
CA PRO A 602 14.27 -0.43 -19.00
C PRO A 602 15.45 0.39 -18.48
N ASP A 603 16.00 0.03 -17.32
CA ASP A 603 17.16 0.71 -16.73
C ASP A 603 18.42 0.71 -17.59
N PHE A 604 18.61 -0.26 -18.50
CA PHE A 604 19.70 -0.18 -19.46
C PHE A 604 19.58 1.07 -20.34
N ALA A 605 18.36 1.45 -20.70
CA ALA A 605 18.12 2.63 -21.49
C ALA A 605 18.57 3.92 -20.77
N TYR A 606 18.44 3.99 -19.43
CA TYR A 606 18.97 5.12 -18.65
C TYR A 606 20.51 5.16 -18.66
N SER A 607 21.18 4.01 -18.55
CA SER A 607 22.65 3.95 -18.61
C SER A 607 23.16 4.41 -19.98
N TYR A 608 22.59 3.88 -21.07
CA TYR A 608 22.96 4.29 -22.42
C TYR A 608 22.64 5.76 -22.70
N ASN A 609 21.54 6.28 -22.14
CA ASN A 609 21.21 7.70 -22.23
C ASN A 609 22.29 8.57 -21.57
N ASN A 610 22.75 8.20 -20.38
CA ASN A 610 23.78 8.95 -19.67
C ASN A 610 25.15 8.90 -20.38
N ILE A 611 25.51 7.74 -20.94
CA ILE A 611 26.71 7.60 -21.78
C ILE A 611 26.58 8.46 -23.05
N GLY A 612 25.42 8.45 -23.70
CA GLY A 612 25.12 9.29 -24.85
C GLY A 612 25.26 10.78 -24.55
N LEU A 613 24.77 11.22 -23.38
CA LEU A 613 24.91 12.59 -22.89
C LEU A 613 26.38 12.99 -22.70
N ALA A 614 27.21 12.10 -22.16
CA ALA A 614 28.64 12.39 -22.03
C ALA A 614 29.33 12.54 -23.40
N TYR A 615 29.04 11.65 -24.36
CA TYR A 615 29.60 11.76 -25.70
C TYR A 615 29.12 13.01 -26.44
N ASP A 616 27.85 13.38 -26.30
CA ASP A 616 27.30 14.60 -26.90
C ASP A 616 28.02 15.85 -26.38
N ASN A 617 28.19 15.96 -25.06
CA ASN A 617 28.95 17.08 -24.45
C ASN A 617 30.45 17.09 -24.80
N MET A 618 31.00 15.96 -25.22
CA MET A 618 32.36 15.85 -25.77
C MET A 618 32.45 16.23 -27.27
N GLY A 619 31.32 16.43 -27.95
CA GLY A 619 31.26 16.62 -29.41
C GLY A 619 31.41 15.32 -30.21
N GLU A 620 31.35 14.16 -29.55
CA GLU A 620 31.48 12.82 -30.16
C GLU A 620 30.10 12.33 -30.65
N TYR A 621 29.48 13.11 -31.53
CA TYR A 621 28.06 12.95 -31.90
C TYR A 621 27.69 11.57 -32.44
N SER A 622 28.57 10.91 -33.21
CA SER A 622 28.32 9.55 -33.71
C SER A 622 28.19 8.52 -32.58
N LYS A 623 29.01 8.64 -31.52
CA LYS A 623 28.94 7.77 -30.34
C LYS A 623 27.72 8.10 -29.48
N ALA A 624 27.37 9.38 -29.40
CA ALA A 624 26.16 9.85 -28.72
C ALA A 624 24.90 9.26 -29.38
N LEU A 625 24.76 9.40 -30.71
CA LEU A 625 23.65 8.82 -31.48
C LEU A 625 23.56 7.31 -31.28
N SER A 626 24.66 6.58 -31.42
CA SER A 626 24.66 5.13 -31.21
C SER A 626 24.16 4.73 -29.81
N SER A 627 24.56 5.49 -28.78
CA SER A 627 24.12 5.26 -27.40
C SER A 627 22.64 5.58 -27.21
N TYR A 628 22.16 6.72 -27.74
CA TYR A 628 20.75 7.10 -27.64
C TYR A 628 19.83 6.20 -28.48
N GLU A 629 20.26 5.72 -29.63
CA GLU A 629 19.54 4.74 -30.44
C GLU A 629 19.40 3.41 -29.71
N ARG A 630 20.46 2.94 -29.04
CA ARG A 630 20.39 1.74 -28.20
C ARG A 630 19.41 1.92 -27.04
N SER A 631 19.42 3.09 -26.40
CA SER A 631 18.44 3.47 -25.37
C SER A 631 17.00 3.45 -25.91
N LEU A 632 16.79 4.00 -27.11
CA LEU A 632 15.49 4.02 -27.78
C LEU A 632 15.00 2.60 -28.15
N GLU A 633 15.89 1.74 -28.64
CA GLU A 633 15.58 0.35 -29.00
C GLU A 633 15.06 -0.44 -27.78
N ILE A 634 15.77 -0.34 -26.65
CA ILE A 634 15.37 -1.00 -25.39
C ILE A 634 14.00 -0.50 -24.93
N LYS A 635 13.77 0.83 -24.96
CA LYS A 635 12.47 1.41 -24.59
C LYS A 635 11.34 0.97 -25.53
N LYS A 636 11.60 0.81 -26.84
CA LYS A 636 10.58 0.32 -27.79
C LYS A 636 10.16 -1.12 -27.52
N ILE A 637 11.06 -1.93 -26.97
CA ILE A 637 10.78 -3.33 -26.60
C ILE A 637 9.98 -3.40 -25.30
N THR A 638 10.30 -2.53 -24.32
CA THR A 638 9.78 -2.63 -22.95
C THR A 638 8.57 -1.74 -22.65
N LEU A 639 8.41 -0.64 -23.38
CA LEU A 639 7.37 0.35 -23.14
C LEU A 639 6.33 0.38 -24.27
N PRO A 640 5.08 0.78 -23.99
CA PRO A 640 4.10 0.99 -25.04
C PRO A 640 4.55 2.04 -26.06
N PRO A 641 4.06 1.99 -27.32
CA PRO A 641 4.53 2.86 -28.41
C PRO A 641 4.42 4.38 -28.15
N ASN A 642 3.50 4.79 -27.29
CA ASN A 642 3.26 6.20 -26.95
C ASN A 642 3.78 6.58 -25.56
N HIS A 643 4.59 5.75 -24.91
CA HIS A 643 5.10 6.06 -23.58
C HIS A 643 5.94 7.36 -23.58
N PRO A 644 5.75 8.31 -22.64
CA PRO A 644 6.49 9.57 -22.57
C PRO A 644 8.03 9.44 -22.64
N ASN A 645 8.61 8.45 -21.97
CA ASN A 645 10.05 8.13 -22.04
C ASN A 645 10.60 7.84 -23.45
N LEU A 646 9.78 7.40 -24.42
CA LEU A 646 10.19 7.29 -25.82
C LEU A 646 10.41 8.68 -26.43
N ALA A 647 9.52 9.63 -26.11
CA ALA A 647 9.64 11.02 -26.54
C ALA A 647 10.92 11.67 -26.03
N THR A 648 11.36 11.35 -24.81
CA THR A 648 12.65 11.82 -24.26
C THR A 648 13.83 11.30 -25.07
N SER A 649 13.80 10.03 -25.53
CA SER A 649 14.87 9.50 -26.38
C SER A 649 14.91 10.18 -27.75
N TYR A 650 13.75 10.40 -28.39
CA TYR A 650 13.69 11.17 -29.63
C TYR A 650 14.16 12.61 -29.45
N ASN A 651 13.86 13.23 -28.30
CA ASN A 651 14.34 14.56 -27.98
C ASN A 651 15.88 14.61 -27.89
N ASN A 652 16.50 13.64 -27.22
CA ASN A 652 17.96 13.59 -27.09
C ASN A 652 18.65 13.35 -28.43
N ILE A 653 18.09 12.47 -29.28
CA ILE A 653 18.56 12.28 -30.66
C ILE A 653 18.41 13.58 -31.47
N GLY A 654 17.29 14.28 -31.33
CA GLY A 654 17.05 15.56 -32.00
C GLY A 654 18.07 16.63 -31.61
N LEU A 655 18.44 16.72 -30.33
CA LEU A 655 19.48 17.64 -29.84
C LEU A 655 20.84 17.34 -30.46
N VAL A 656 21.22 16.06 -30.59
CA VAL A 656 22.48 15.69 -31.24
C VAL A 656 22.48 16.09 -32.72
N TYR A 657 21.37 15.87 -33.45
CA TYR A 657 21.27 16.32 -34.84
C TYR A 657 21.31 17.84 -34.98
N ASP A 658 20.71 18.59 -34.05
CA ASP A 658 20.80 20.06 -34.04
C ASP A 658 22.25 20.51 -33.81
N ASN A 659 22.96 19.92 -32.85
CA ASN A 659 24.38 20.18 -32.60
C ASN A 659 25.28 19.85 -33.81
N MET A 660 24.88 18.90 -34.66
CA MET A 660 25.54 18.55 -35.92
C MET A 660 25.18 19.50 -37.09
N GLY A 661 24.20 20.40 -36.92
CA GLY A 661 23.65 21.23 -37.99
C GLY A 661 22.69 20.49 -38.95
N GLU A 662 22.28 19.27 -38.61
CA GLU A 662 21.37 18.42 -39.37
C GLU A 662 19.90 18.76 -39.02
N TYR A 663 19.52 20.02 -39.22
CA TYR A 663 18.27 20.60 -38.72
C TYR A 663 16.99 19.86 -39.16
N SER A 664 16.97 19.29 -40.36
CA SER A 664 15.81 18.51 -40.85
C SER A 664 15.59 17.23 -40.05
N LYS A 665 16.66 16.52 -39.68
CA LYS A 665 16.60 15.33 -38.82
C LYS A 665 16.28 15.70 -37.38
N ALA A 666 16.80 16.84 -36.91
CA ALA A 666 16.46 17.38 -35.60
C ALA A 666 14.96 17.67 -35.48
N LEU A 667 14.38 18.42 -36.44
CA LEU A 667 12.94 18.70 -36.49
C LEU A 667 12.13 17.41 -36.54
N SER A 668 12.48 16.47 -37.43
CA SER A 668 11.77 15.19 -37.51
C SER A 668 11.75 14.43 -36.18
N SER A 669 12.86 14.45 -35.44
CA SER A 669 12.97 13.81 -34.14
C SER A 669 12.15 14.54 -33.07
N PHE A 670 12.21 15.88 -33.03
CA PHE A 670 11.43 16.67 -32.08
C PHE A 670 9.92 16.63 -32.34
N GLU A 671 9.50 16.61 -33.61
CA GLU A 671 8.10 16.43 -34.00
C GLU A 671 7.57 15.07 -33.55
N ARG A 672 8.36 14.00 -33.73
CA ARG A 672 7.99 12.68 -33.22
C ARG A 672 7.88 12.65 -31.70
N SER A 673 8.81 13.32 -31.00
CA SER A 673 8.74 13.51 -29.55
C SER A 673 7.46 14.23 -29.13
N LEU A 674 7.11 15.33 -29.82
CA LEU A 674 5.90 16.11 -29.58
C LEU A 674 4.63 15.30 -29.82
N GLU A 675 4.58 14.50 -30.90
CA GLU A 675 3.45 13.63 -31.23
C GLU A 675 3.17 12.62 -30.11
N ILE A 676 4.22 11.93 -29.63
CA ILE A 676 4.12 10.97 -28.52
C ILE A 676 3.60 11.67 -27.26
N ARG A 677 4.18 12.83 -26.90
CA ARG A 677 3.76 13.59 -25.71
C ARG A 677 2.32 14.08 -25.80
N LYS A 678 1.85 14.51 -26.97
CA LYS A 678 0.45 14.95 -27.17
C LYS A 678 -0.56 13.82 -26.93
N ILE A 679 -0.18 12.57 -27.19
CA ILE A 679 -1.04 11.41 -26.97
C ILE A 679 -1.03 11.00 -25.49
N ALA A 680 0.14 10.97 -24.86
CA ALA A 680 0.29 10.39 -23.52
C ALA A 680 0.09 11.38 -22.36
N LEU A 681 0.31 12.67 -22.58
CA LEU A 681 0.34 13.68 -21.51
C LEU A 681 -0.87 14.62 -21.60
N PRO A 682 -1.27 15.23 -20.47
CA PRO A 682 -2.25 16.32 -20.49
C PRO A 682 -1.83 17.47 -21.40
N PRO A 683 -2.77 18.21 -22.02
CA PRO A 683 -2.46 19.27 -22.98
C PRO A 683 -1.54 20.39 -22.47
N ASN A 684 -1.52 20.61 -21.16
CA ASN A 684 -0.69 21.64 -20.51
C ASN A 684 0.55 21.05 -19.83
N HIS A 685 0.90 19.79 -20.08
CA HIS A 685 2.06 19.18 -19.43
C HIS A 685 3.36 19.92 -19.79
N PRO A 686 4.25 20.25 -18.82
CA PRO A 686 5.51 20.97 -19.07
C PRO A 686 6.39 20.38 -20.18
N ASP A 687 6.48 19.06 -20.29
CA ASP A 687 7.19 18.37 -21.38
C ASP A 687 6.72 18.72 -22.80
N LEU A 688 5.44 19.05 -23.00
CA LEU A 688 4.97 19.54 -24.31
C LEU A 688 5.63 20.89 -24.64
N ALA A 689 5.74 21.77 -23.65
CA ALA A 689 6.44 23.04 -23.80
C ALA A 689 7.93 22.82 -24.11
N THR A 690 8.58 21.87 -23.46
CA THR A 690 9.98 21.51 -23.77
C THR A 690 10.15 21.08 -25.22
N SER A 691 9.22 20.29 -25.77
CA SER A 691 9.24 19.93 -27.20
C SER A 691 9.10 21.15 -28.11
N TYR A 692 8.14 22.05 -27.82
CA TYR A 692 7.98 23.29 -28.58
C TYR A 692 9.20 24.20 -28.49
N ASN A 693 9.83 24.28 -27.32
CA ASN A 693 11.06 25.05 -27.12
C ASN A 693 12.21 24.51 -27.97
N ASN A 694 12.37 23.18 -28.07
CA ASN A 694 13.42 22.57 -28.87
C ASN A 694 13.16 22.72 -30.38
N ILE A 695 11.90 22.62 -30.82
CA ILE A 695 11.52 22.94 -32.20
C ILE A 695 11.81 24.41 -32.53
N GLY A 696 11.50 25.33 -31.61
CA GLY A 696 11.80 26.75 -31.75
C GLY A 696 13.30 27.03 -31.86
N LEU A 697 14.12 26.28 -31.12
CA LEU A 697 15.59 26.36 -31.18
C LEU A 697 16.10 26.03 -32.57
N VAL A 698 15.64 24.91 -33.15
CA VAL A 698 16.05 24.51 -34.50
C VAL A 698 15.61 25.54 -35.54
N TYR A 699 14.38 26.06 -35.47
CA TYR A 699 13.95 27.12 -36.39
C TYR A 699 14.77 28.39 -36.27
N ASN A 700 15.18 28.78 -35.05
CA ASN A 700 16.08 29.90 -34.86
C ASN A 700 17.44 29.65 -35.51
N ASN A 701 18.02 28.45 -35.32
CA ASN A 701 19.30 28.07 -35.94
C ASN A 701 19.22 28.05 -37.48
N MET A 702 18.04 27.78 -38.04
CA MET A 702 17.76 27.87 -39.48
C MET A 702 17.50 29.30 -40.00
N GLY A 703 17.40 30.31 -39.11
CA GLY A 703 17.01 31.68 -39.47
C GLY A 703 15.51 31.88 -39.72
N GLU A 704 14.68 30.87 -39.41
CA GLU A 704 13.23 30.89 -39.57
C GLU A 704 12.55 31.52 -38.34
N TYR A 705 12.90 32.78 -38.06
CA TYR A 705 12.59 33.45 -36.79
C TYR A 705 11.09 33.53 -36.45
N SER A 706 10.22 33.66 -37.46
CA SER A 706 8.76 33.69 -37.23
C SER A 706 8.21 32.36 -36.70
N LYS A 707 8.71 31.23 -37.23
CA LYS A 707 8.35 29.88 -36.76
C LYS A 707 8.95 29.61 -35.38
N ALA A 708 10.16 30.10 -35.13
CA ALA A 708 10.81 30.02 -33.83
C ALA A 708 9.97 30.74 -32.76
N LEU A 709 9.60 32.00 -32.99
CA LEU A 709 8.75 32.78 -32.07
C LEU A 709 7.41 32.10 -31.82
N SER A 710 6.72 31.62 -32.87
CA SER A 710 5.44 30.90 -32.70
C SER A 710 5.57 29.65 -31.83
N SER A 711 6.67 28.90 -31.99
CA SER A 711 6.96 27.71 -31.17
C SER A 711 7.24 28.09 -29.72
N TYR A 712 8.02 29.15 -29.48
CA TYR A 712 8.30 29.64 -28.14
C TYR A 712 7.07 30.25 -27.45
N GLU A 713 6.20 30.95 -28.19
CA GLU A 713 4.93 31.45 -27.68
C GLU A 713 4.04 30.30 -27.20
N ARG A 714 3.94 29.21 -27.97
CA ARG A 714 3.20 28.02 -27.56
C ARG A 714 3.82 27.35 -26.33
N SER A 715 5.15 27.30 -26.25
CA SER A 715 5.87 26.84 -25.05
C SER A 715 5.51 27.70 -23.83
N LEU A 716 5.56 29.03 -23.95
CA LEU A 716 5.23 29.96 -22.87
C LEU A 716 3.77 29.84 -22.42
N GLU A 717 2.83 29.67 -23.35
CA GLU A 717 1.41 29.47 -23.03
C GLU A 717 1.21 28.26 -22.11
N ILE A 718 1.80 27.13 -22.47
CA ILE A 718 1.73 25.89 -21.69
C ILE A 718 2.40 26.08 -20.31
N GLN A 719 3.62 26.60 -20.29
CA GLN A 719 4.38 26.78 -19.04
C GLN A 719 3.71 27.75 -18.07
N LYS A 720 3.09 28.83 -18.56
CA LYS A 720 2.37 29.81 -17.71
C LYS A 720 1.15 29.20 -17.01
N ILE A 721 0.58 28.12 -17.56
CA ILE A 721 -0.56 27.42 -16.96
C ILE A 721 -0.07 26.36 -15.96
N ALA A 722 0.96 25.59 -16.32
CA ALA A 722 1.37 24.42 -15.54
C ALA A 722 2.43 24.69 -14.47
N LEU A 723 3.23 25.75 -14.63
CA LEU A 723 4.39 26.02 -13.79
C LEU A 723 4.21 27.31 -12.97
N PRO A 724 4.86 27.42 -11.80
CA PRO A 724 4.95 28.69 -11.09
C PRO A 724 5.52 29.82 -11.97
N PRO A 725 5.11 31.09 -11.76
CA PRO A 725 5.57 32.21 -12.59
C PRO A 725 7.10 32.42 -12.62
N ASN A 726 7.78 31.96 -11.57
CA ASN A 726 9.23 32.01 -11.40
C ASN A 726 9.92 30.68 -11.77
N HIS A 727 9.26 29.75 -12.48
CA HIS A 727 9.89 28.48 -12.82
C HIS A 727 11.09 28.65 -13.77
N PRO A 728 12.23 27.95 -13.57
CA PRO A 728 13.42 28.08 -14.42
C PRO A 728 13.18 27.87 -15.92
N ASN A 729 12.31 26.92 -16.31
CA ASN A 729 11.91 26.71 -17.71
C ASN A 729 11.33 27.96 -18.39
N LEU A 730 10.54 28.79 -17.66
CA LEU A 730 10.04 30.05 -18.21
C LEU A 730 11.20 31.00 -18.53
N ALA A 731 12.21 31.07 -17.67
CA ALA A 731 13.40 31.87 -17.92
C ALA A 731 14.16 31.39 -19.16
N THR A 732 14.31 30.07 -19.32
CA THR A 732 14.94 29.48 -20.52
C THR A 732 14.18 29.87 -21.79
N THR A 733 12.85 29.76 -21.80
CA THR A 733 12.08 30.13 -22.98
C THR A 733 12.11 31.64 -23.24
N TYR A 734 12.04 32.51 -22.22
CA TYR A 734 12.22 33.96 -22.41
C TYR A 734 13.61 34.32 -22.94
N ASN A 735 14.66 33.63 -22.47
CA ASN A 735 16.00 33.80 -23.00
C ASN A 735 16.07 33.44 -24.49
N ASN A 736 15.43 32.34 -24.89
CA ASN A 736 15.41 31.91 -26.27
C ASN A 736 14.60 32.86 -27.16
N VAL A 737 13.49 33.41 -26.67
CA VAL A 737 12.74 34.48 -27.36
C VAL A 737 13.61 35.72 -27.53
N GLY A 738 14.35 36.12 -26.48
CA GLY A 738 15.29 37.22 -26.55
C GLY A 738 16.36 37.02 -27.62
N LEU A 739 16.92 35.80 -27.70
CA LEU A 739 17.90 35.41 -28.71
C LEU A 739 17.35 35.53 -30.14
N VAL A 740 16.09 35.14 -30.36
CA VAL A 740 15.46 35.31 -31.68
C VAL A 740 15.34 36.79 -32.05
N TYR A 741 14.86 37.64 -31.13
CA TYR A 741 14.75 39.08 -31.40
C TYR A 741 16.11 39.74 -31.62
N ASP A 742 17.14 39.31 -30.89
CA ASP A 742 18.51 39.80 -31.07
C ASP A 742 19.03 39.44 -32.47
N ASN A 743 18.85 38.19 -32.90
CA ASN A 743 19.18 37.72 -34.26
C ASN A 743 18.39 38.46 -35.36
N MET A 744 17.20 38.98 -35.05
CA MET A 744 16.40 39.82 -35.95
C MET A 744 16.81 41.30 -35.95
N GLY A 745 17.70 41.73 -35.05
CA GLY A 745 18.06 43.14 -34.84
C GLY A 745 17.01 43.95 -34.05
N GLU A 746 16.05 43.29 -33.41
CA GLU A 746 14.96 43.87 -32.62
C GLU A 746 15.37 44.03 -31.14
N TYR A 747 16.47 44.76 -30.92
CA TYR A 747 17.18 44.81 -29.64
C TYR A 747 16.33 45.21 -28.44
N SER A 748 15.32 46.09 -28.63
CA SER A 748 14.42 46.50 -27.54
C SER A 748 13.55 45.36 -27.02
N LYS A 749 13.05 44.49 -27.92
CA LYS A 749 12.26 43.31 -27.57
C LYS A 749 13.16 42.20 -27.01
N ALA A 750 14.38 42.08 -27.54
CA ALA A 750 15.40 41.17 -27.03
C ALA A 750 15.71 41.49 -25.57
N LEU A 751 16.06 42.75 -25.28
CA LEU A 751 16.36 43.24 -23.93
C LEU A 751 15.22 42.95 -22.96
N SER A 752 13.97 43.29 -23.32
CA SER A 752 12.81 43.02 -22.46
C SER A 752 12.64 41.53 -22.13
N SER A 753 12.92 40.65 -23.10
CA SER A 753 12.84 39.19 -22.90
C SER A 753 13.99 38.68 -22.02
N TYR A 754 15.21 39.19 -22.22
CA TYR A 754 16.37 38.85 -21.39
C TYR A 754 16.21 39.34 -19.94
N GLU A 755 15.69 40.54 -19.73
CA GLU A 755 15.39 41.08 -18.40
C GLU A 755 14.41 40.17 -17.63
N ARG A 756 13.37 39.71 -18.31
CA ARG A 756 12.38 38.81 -17.70
C ARG A 756 12.97 37.44 -17.36
N SER A 757 13.84 36.90 -18.22
CA SER A 757 14.61 35.68 -17.93
C SER A 757 15.52 35.87 -16.71
N LEU A 758 16.23 37.00 -16.65
CA LEU A 758 17.13 37.33 -15.54
C LEU A 758 16.38 37.48 -14.21
N GLU A 759 15.22 38.15 -14.21
CA GLU A 759 14.37 38.32 -13.02
C GLU A 759 13.99 36.96 -12.42
N ILE A 760 13.52 36.03 -13.25
CA ILE A 760 13.16 34.69 -12.81
C ILE A 760 14.37 33.93 -12.26
N LYS A 761 15.51 33.97 -12.95
CA LYS A 761 16.73 33.28 -12.52
C LYS A 761 17.28 33.84 -11.20
N LYS A 762 17.17 35.15 -10.96
CA LYS A 762 17.60 35.79 -9.69
C LYS A 762 16.82 35.27 -8.47
N ILE A 763 15.56 34.89 -8.67
CA ILE A 763 14.69 34.37 -7.60
C ILE A 763 14.99 32.89 -7.33
N THR A 764 15.26 32.11 -8.38
CA THR A 764 15.33 30.64 -8.29
C THR A 764 16.72 30.08 -8.09
N LEU A 765 17.75 30.77 -8.59
CA LEU A 765 19.12 30.28 -8.59
C LEU A 765 19.96 31.01 -7.54
N PRO A 766 20.97 30.34 -6.96
CA PRO A 766 21.90 31.00 -6.04
C PRO A 766 22.67 32.12 -6.74
N PRO A 767 23.11 33.19 -6.03
CA PRO A 767 23.74 34.36 -6.64
C PRO A 767 24.97 34.07 -7.53
N ASN A 768 25.69 32.98 -7.26
CA ASN A 768 26.90 32.58 -7.98
C ASN A 768 26.62 31.59 -9.13
N HIS A 769 25.36 31.38 -9.51
CA HIS A 769 24.99 30.39 -10.53
C HIS A 769 25.51 30.82 -11.92
N PRO A 770 26.16 29.93 -12.71
CA PRO A 770 26.69 30.25 -14.04
C PRO A 770 25.64 30.86 -15.00
N ASN A 771 24.42 30.32 -15.02
CA ASN A 771 23.32 30.87 -15.83
C ASN A 771 22.95 32.33 -15.50
N LEU A 772 23.23 32.84 -14.29
CA LEU A 772 23.06 34.26 -13.99
C LEU A 772 24.10 35.09 -14.73
N ALA A 773 25.37 34.66 -14.74
CA ALA A 773 26.43 35.32 -15.51
C ALA A 773 26.11 35.36 -17.01
N THR A 774 25.64 34.24 -17.58
CA THR A 774 25.17 34.21 -18.99
C THR A 774 24.03 35.20 -19.22
N SER A 775 23.09 35.31 -18.28
CA SER A 775 21.95 36.23 -18.44
C SER A 775 22.37 37.69 -18.34
N TYR A 776 23.38 38.01 -17.52
CA TYR A 776 23.98 39.35 -17.49
C TYR A 776 24.77 39.67 -18.76
N ASN A 777 25.42 38.68 -19.39
CA ASN A 777 26.14 38.90 -20.65
C ASN A 777 25.19 39.13 -21.85
N ASN A 778 23.97 38.62 -21.78
CA ASN A 778 22.96 38.80 -22.83
C ASN A 778 22.29 40.18 -22.81
N ILE A 779 22.42 40.92 -21.70
CA ILE A 779 21.88 42.27 -21.49
C ILE A 779 23.02 43.27 -21.70
#